data_AF-A0A1S1WWQ5-F1
#
_entry.id   AF-A0A1S1WWQ5-F1
#
_cell.length_a   1.000
_cell.length_b   1.000
_cell.length_c   1.000
_cell.angle_alpha   90.00
_cell.angle_beta   90.00
_cell.angle_gamma   90.00
#
_symmetry.space_group_name_H-M   'P 1'
#
loop_
_entity.id
_entity.type
_entity.pdbx_description
1 polymer ?
#
loop_
_entity_poly.entity_id
_entity_poly.type
_entity_poly.pdbx_seq_one_letter_code
_entity_poly.pdbx_strand_id
1 'polypeptide(L)'
;MKTPFRASPPPLAVWLMAALWPAIGQAVTVGDNFTGGSAQLNWLVFGGACMTAGNGAGSIPACGSKDPSGNTQIGGYGGSLPDASGNGALRLTNSAGSQSGAIIYNSLFPSNSGLQATFTSYTYAGDSGGSAGDGADGMSFFLLTAIPSAVGSFGGSLGYSCSNVNSPYNGIIGGYLGLGMDEYGNFPNGGYSNDNTSSGPGAKPQNISLRGAGSVAASTLASQFGGSFSASAVQNVCRNGSYGGHSVMNYQFINIPGTSSGVYQLPSTQPMAAESAATRGQAVPISYKLKITTGNLLSLWYSYNNGAYVPVINNYDINNTAVSGPLPSQITFGFAGSTGGSRNVHELTCFQVQPSTQSASSSGLNSQQTSLIKTGTQQYVASYHSDNWWGEVASYALLGNSGTGQVTVSATATWDASCVLTGGSCSATGASNMSAQTSRAILSWNGSQGIPFQWASLSSTQQTVLNADGNGSARVSYLRGARSNEVTTLGTGLFRDRDSVLGDVVNSSPIWVGAPQNSYADVWSDKLYPGSSPAENASGAQAYSNYKSGNQTRADIIYNGSNDGMLHGYRSGANDSSGNYSTAATPNDGQEVIAYVPAAAQANTLQYSNPTYAHQYFVDATPAADDLFYNNAWHTWLIGGLGAGGQALFMLDISNPANFAETNAASLVIKEISNATLSCVNKSTCGNDLGYTFGTPVITRFHNGQWGAVFGNGYNSSNGHAALFIMLAGSSGTPSFYELDTGSGQSNDPSGGGNKNGIYYATTVDLDGDGTADYVYAGDLFGNVWRFDLTSNTPGNWSVSQYGSGAAAPLFTSQYTYCTNTQVNNGTCTRSLQPITSKMLVSAIPTGNASPRVLVAFGTGQKIPFTTSSADIYAGGTQSLYGVWDWDLSGWNTLVGQSAYYSQAAPSGGKTLRPSNLTAQTVTASYNSTLSSVQGYRSLSSNTVCWQGNSACGTNNSYGWKLNLPSSGEQVVYNPVNELGTFTVNTSIPPNNNASSCTVASATSFSMSLNMKTGGATASSFYANDQGNFSGISGSVINGIAINMAGSPNVVSYQNNFFAIGSSTNGGPIATPPQINPAAFDLHTRLNWIELR
;
A
#
# COMPACT_ATOMS: atom_id res chain seq x y z
N MET A 1 4.87 10.83 76.81
CA MET A 1 3.84 11.74 77.37
C MET A 1 4.41 13.14 77.49
N LYS A 2 3.63 14.15 77.06
CA LYS A 2 3.78 15.62 77.23
C LYS A 2 4.74 16.40 76.30
N THR A 3 4.09 17.21 75.45
CA THR A 3 4.46 18.39 74.63
C THR A 3 4.78 19.64 75.50
N PRO A 4 4.99 20.89 74.98
CA PRO A 4 5.43 21.44 73.66
C PRO A 4 6.50 22.59 73.76
N PHE A 5 7.08 23.07 72.63
CA PHE A 5 7.08 24.49 72.14
C PHE A 5 8.20 24.83 71.09
N ARG A 6 7.74 25.45 69.98
CA ARG A 6 8.32 26.39 68.97
C ARG A 6 9.84 26.57 68.76
N ALA A 7 10.27 26.55 67.49
CA ALA A 7 11.00 27.66 66.80
C ALA A 7 11.20 27.38 65.28
N SER A 8 11.15 28.44 64.48
CA SER A 8 11.30 28.51 63.01
C SER A 8 12.73 28.23 62.50
N PRO A 9 12.95 27.78 61.24
CA PRO A 9 14.29 27.59 60.68
C PRO A 9 14.77 28.76 59.77
N PRO A 10 16.11 28.99 59.64
CA PRO A 10 16.76 29.95 58.75
C PRO A 10 17.18 29.31 57.39
N PRO A 11 17.75 30.07 56.42
CA PRO A 11 17.57 29.84 54.99
C PRO A 11 18.58 28.89 54.33
N LEU A 12 18.13 28.25 53.24
CA LEU A 12 18.90 27.40 52.33
C LEU A 12 19.87 28.22 51.46
N ALA A 13 21.15 27.88 51.52
CA ALA A 13 22.14 28.24 50.50
C ALA A 13 22.24 27.09 49.47
N VAL A 14 21.87 27.38 48.23
CA VAL A 14 21.99 26.45 47.09
C VAL A 14 23.35 26.64 46.43
N TRP A 15 24.15 25.59 46.40
CA TRP A 15 25.36 25.50 45.57
C TRP A 15 24.95 25.05 44.16
N LEU A 16 25.16 25.90 43.16
CA LEU A 16 25.06 25.54 41.74
C LEU A 16 26.37 24.87 41.30
N MET A 17 26.34 23.56 41.03
CA MET A 17 27.34 22.92 40.16
C MET A 17 26.82 22.97 38.72
N ALA A 18 27.48 23.76 37.87
CA ALA A 18 27.26 23.73 36.43
C ALA A 18 27.94 22.48 35.85
N ALA A 19 27.14 21.48 35.48
CA ALA A 19 27.59 20.38 34.64
C ALA A 19 27.75 20.90 33.19
N LEU A 20 28.97 20.82 32.66
CA LEU A 20 29.25 20.97 31.24
C LEU A 20 28.63 19.79 30.50
N TRP A 21 27.39 19.94 30.05
CA TRP A 21 26.80 19.09 29.02
C TRP A 21 27.35 19.53 27.65
N PRO A 22 27.84 18.62 26.79
CA PRO A 22 28.04 18.96 25.39
C PRO A 22 26.67 19.36 24.83
N ALA A 23 26.58 20.55 24.24
CA ALA A 23 25.41 20.97 23.51
C ALA A 23 25.18 19.97 22.37
N ILE A 24 24.21 19.08 22.55
CA ILE A 24 23.67 18.26 21.47
C ILE A 24 23.03 19.25 20.51
N GLY A 25 23.66 19.47 19.35
CA GLY A 25 23.12 20.35 18.31
C GLY A 25 21.71 19.88 17.96
N GLN A 26 20.72 20.73 18.18
CA GLN A 26 19.36 20.43 17.79
C GLN A 26 19.28 20.26 16.27
N ALA A 27 18.56 19.23 15.84
CA ALA A 27 18.27 18.98 14.45
C ALA A 27 17.43 20.14 13.87
N VAL A 28 17.93 20.78 12.82
CA VAL A 28 17.22 21.87 12.16
C VAL A 28 16.57 21.33 10.89
N THR A 29 15.24 21.42 10.82
CA THR A 29 14.47 21.26 9.58
C THR A 29 14.21 22.63 9.01
N VAL A 30 14.51 22.84 7.73
CA VAL A 30 14.34 24.10 7.02
C VAL A 30 13.42 23.86 5.83
N GLY A 31 12.39 24.67 5.63
CA GLY A 31 11.46 24.49 4.51
C GLY A 31 10.65 25.73 4.18
N ASP A 32 10.18 25.77 2.94
CA ASP A 32 9.34 26.83 2.39
C ASP A 32 8.29 26.20 1.47
N ASN A 33 7.00 26.40 1.78
CA ASN A 33 5.94 25.83 0.96
C ASN A 33 5.74 26.59 -0.37
N PHE A 34 6.15 27.86 -0.41
CA PHE A 34 5.88 28.83 -1.48
C PHE A 34 4.41 29.07 -1.83
N THR A 35 3.46 28.54 -1.05
CA THR A 35 2.02 28.65 -1.36
C THR A 35 1.36 29.90 -0.76
N GLY A 36 2.01 30.53 0.22
CA GLY A 36 1.49 31.70 0.94
C GLY A 36 1.84 33.06 0.30
N GLY A 37 1.45 34.14 0.99
CA GLY A 37 1.68 35.52 0.56
C GLY A 37 3.14 36.00 0.56
N SER A 38 4.06 35.27 1.19
CA SER A 38 5.49 35.56 1.24
C SER A 38 6.28 34.28 1.50
N ALA A 39 7.55 34.25 1.09
CA ALA A 39 8.48 33.17 1.44
C ALA A 39 8.65 33.04 2.96
N GLN A 40 8.73 31.80 3.46
CA GLN A 40 8.94 31.49 4.88
C GLN A 40 10.42 31.61 5.29
N LEU A 41 11.32 31.44 4.31
CA LEU A 41 12.76 31.54 4.50
C LEU A 41 13.33 32.82 3.86
N ASN A 42 14.56 33.16 4.24
CA ASN A 42 15.31 34.25 3.62
C ASN A 42 16.10 33.74 2.40
N TRP A 43 15.79 34.29 1.23
CA TRP A 43 16.32 33.88 -0.06
C TRP A 43 17.01 35.05 -0.78
N LEU A 44 18.16 34.79 -1.38
CA LEU A 44 18.71 35.64 -2.44
C LEU A 44 17.96 35.34 -3.74
N VAL A 45 17.67 36.37 -4.53
CA VAL A 45 16.90 36.26 -5.78
C VAL A 45 17.74 36.76 -6.95
N PHE A 46 17.74 36.00 -8.04
CA PHE A 46 18.42 36.33 -9.29
C PHE A 46 17.44 36.17 -10.45
N GLY A 47 17.59 36.98 -11.50
CA GLY A 47 16.71 36.93 -12.67
C GLY A 47 15.25 37.24 -12.34
N GLY A 48 14.33 36.52 -12.98
CA GLY A 48 12.88 36.73 -12.89
C GLY A 48 12.13 35.89 -11.86
N ALA A 49 12.81 35.32 -10.87
CA ALA A 49 12.15 34.50 -9.87
C ALA A 49 11.19 35.33 -8.99
N CYS A 50 9.96 34.84 -8.77
CA CYS A 50 8.92 35.56 -8.04
C CYS A 50 7.89 34.63 -7.38
N MET A 51 7.14 35.13 -6.41
CA MET A 51 6.04 34.40 -5.75
C MET A 51 4.71 34.67 -6.44
N THR A 52 4.02 33.62 -6.89
CA THR A 52 2.76 33.78 -7.64
C THR A 52 1.61 34.29 -6.78
N ALA A 53 1.58 33.95 -5.49
CA ALA A 53 0.66 34.50 -4.49
C ALA A 53 1.28 35.66 -3.68
N GLY A 54 2.45 36.16 -4.11
CA GLY A 54 3.22 37.15 -3.36
C GLY A 54 2.44 38.44 -3.11
N ASN A 55 2.51 38.95 -1.89
CA ASN A 55 1.92 40.24 -1.51
C ASN A 55 2.98 41.38 -1.45
N GLY A 56 4.22 41.09 -1.85
CA GLY A 56 5.35 42.02 -1.82
C GLY A 56 6.15 42.02 -0.52
N ALA A 57 5.75 41.24 0.49
CA ALA A 57 6.53 41.02 1.71
C ALA A 57 7.48 39.82 1.58
N GLY A 58 8.54 39.80 2.39
CA GLY A 58 9.55 38.73 2.40
C GLY A 58 10.72 38.99 1.45
N SER A 59 11.59 37.99 1.28
CA SER A 59 12.82 38.11 0.50
C SER A 59 12.63 37.86 -1.00
N ILE A 60 11.56 37.16 -1.40
CA ILE A 60 11.22 36.89 -2.81
C ILE A 60 10.13 37.87 -3.27
N PRO A 61 10.33 38.61 -4.38
CA PRO A 61 9.34 39.57 -4.87
C PRO A 61 8.06 38.87 -5.35
N ALA A 62 6.92 39.58 -5.31
CA ALA A 62 5.68 39.13 -5.92
C ALA A 62 5.78 39.12 -7.46
N CYS A 63 5.12 38.17 -8.12
CA CYS A 63 5.03 38.17 -9.58
C CYS A 63 4.19 39.36 -10.05
N GLY A 64 4.76 40.20 -10.92
CA GLY A 64 4.07 41.30 -11.57
C GLY A 64 3.27 40.87 -12.81
N SER A 65 2.56 41.83 -13.42
CA SER A 65 1.88 41.61 -14.71
C SER A 65 2.86 41.36 -15.87
N LYS A 66 4.12 41.80 -15.72
CA LYS A 66 5.23 41.58 -16.63
C LYS A 66 6.39 40.89 -15.92
N ASP A 67 7.15 40.07 -16.65
CA ASP A 67 8.46 39.58 -16.21
C ASP A 67 9.55 40.68 -16.40
N PRO A 68 10.77 40.52 -15.87
CA PRO A 68 11.84 41.52 -16.03
C PRO A 68 12.24 41.79 -17.48
N SER A 69 11.92 40.88 -18.40
CA SER A 69 12.14 41.01 -19.85
C SER A 69 10.99 41.72 -20.57
N GLY A 70 9.91 42.08 -19.86
CA GLY A 70 8.74 42.80 -20.39
C GLY A 70 7.63 41.91 -20.96
N ASN A 71 7.73 40.59 -20.88
CA ASN A 71 6.67 39.69 -21.37
C ASN A 71 5.54 39.60 -20.36
N THR A 72 4.31 39.42 -20.85
CA THR A 72 3.15 39.23 -19.98
C THR A 72 3.28 37.92 -19.23
N GLN A 73 3.12 37.96 -17.91
CA GLN A 73 3.08 36.74 -17.11
C GLN A 73 1.73 36.04 -17.26
N ILE A 74 1.76 34.74 -17.58
CA ILE A 74 0.56 33.90 -17.76
C ILE A 74 0.54 32.73 -16.77
N GLY A 75 -0.57 32.01 -16.66
CA GLY A 75 -0.69 30.81 -15.81
C GLY A 75 -1.04 31.12 -14.35
N GLY A 76 -0.37 30.46 -13.40
CA GLY A 76 -0.82 30.37 -12.00
C GLY A 76 -1.78 29.20 -11.79
N TYR A 77 -2.27 29.04 -10.57
CA TYR A 77 -3.18 27.94 -10.22
C TYR A 77 -4.49 27.99 -11.02
N GLY A 78 -5.10 29.18 -11.12
CA GLY A 78 -6.37 29.41 -11.81
C GLY A 78 -6.26 30.05 -13.20
N GLY A 79 -5.04 30.25 -13.72
CA GLY A 79 -4.79 30.86 -15.04
C GLY A 79 -4.66 32.40 -15.06
N SER A 80 -4.64 33.03 -13.90
CA SER A 80 -4.30 34.45 -13.73
C SER A 80 -3.48 34.68 -12.48
N LEU A 81 -2.60 35.68 -12.50
CA LEU A 81 -1.84 36.14 -11.34
C LEU A 81 -2.38 37.46 -10.78
N PRO A 82 -2.27 37.71 -9.46
CA PRO A 82 -1.68 36.83 -8.45
C PRO A 82 -2.58 35.63 -8.09
N ASP A 83 -1.96 34.52 -7.68
CA ASP A 83 -2.65 33.39 -7.09
C ASP A 83 -3.22 33.77 -5.71
N ALA A 84 -4.30 33.11 -5.29
CA ALA A 84 -4.79 33.22 -3.92
C ALA A 84 -3.80 32.56 -2.94
N SER A 85 -3.61 33.14 -1.75
CA SER A 85 -2.79 32.52 -0.69
C SER A 85 -3.31 31.12 -0.35
N GLY A 86 -2.40 30.14 -0.26
CA GLY A 86 -2.69 28.71 -0.17
C GLY A 86 -2.62 28.01 -1.54
N ASN A 87 -2.81 28.76 -2.63
CA ASN A 87 -2.66 28.30 -4.00
C ASN A 87 -1.48 28.99 -4.70
N GLY A 88 -0.48 29.50 -3.98
CA GLY A 88 0.74 30.08 -4.57
C GLY A 88 1.78 29.03 -5.00
N ALA A 89 2.83 29.50 -5.66
CA ALA A 89 4.08 28.78 -5.93
C ALA A 89 5.23 29.78 -6.08
N LEU A 90 6.47 29.26 -6.05
CA LEU A 90 7.64 29.95 -6.55
C LEU A 90 7.68 29.78 -8.06
N ARG A 91 7.74 30.88 -8.81
CA ARG A 91 7.98 30.87 -10.26
C ARG A 91 9.43 31.21 -10.54
N LEU A 92 10.10 30.38 -11.34
CA LEU A 92 11.47 30.61 -11.81
C LEU A 92 11.51 31.24 -13.20
N THR A 93 10.61 30.84 -14.10
CA THR A 93 10.50 31.44 -15.44
C THR A 93 9.05 31.62 -15.86
N ASN A 94 8.82 32.58 -16.76
CA ASN A 94 7.57 32.76 -17.47
C ASN A 94 7.62 32.01 -18.82
N SER A 95 6.45 31.75 -19.43
CA SER A 95 6.34 31.18 -20.78
C SER A 95 6.76 32.21 -21.84
N ALA A 96 8.07 32.38 -21.97
CA ALA A 96 8.72 33.17 -23.00
C ALA A 96 10.13 32.61 -23.28
N GLY A 97 10.70 32.98 -24.43
CA GLY A 97 12.10 32.71 -24.76
C GLY A 97 13.08 33.48 -23.88
N SER A 98 14.26 32.90 -23.68
CA SER A 98 15.41 33.49 -23.01
C SER A 98 15.13 33.99 -21.59
N GLN A 99 14.25 33.27 -20.88
CA GLN A 99 13.93 33.55 -19.49
C GLN A 99 14.88 32.81 -18.57
N SER A 100 15.09 33.42 -17.41
CA SER A 100 15.81 32.81 -16.31
C SER A 100 15.41 33.39 -14.98
N GLY A 101 15.48 32.58 -13.94
CA GLY A 101 15.29 32.99 -12.56
C GLY A 101 15.89 31.97 -11.62
N ALA A 102 16.36 32.44 -10.46
CA ALA A 102 16.96 31.58 -9.47
C ALA A 102 16.79 32.14 -8.07
N ILE A 103 16.81 31.25 -7.07
CA ILE A 103 16.86 31.61 -5.66
C ILE A 103 17.92 30.79 -4.93
N ILE A 104 18.53 31.37 -3.91
CA ILE A 104 19.51 30.69 -3.06
C ILE A 104 19.23 30.99 -1.60
N TYR A 105 19.22 29.97 -0.75
CA TYR A 105 18.96 30.15 0.67
C TYR A 105 20.08 30.98 1.30
N ASN A 106 19.72 32.11 1.90
CA ASN A 106 20.67 33.09 2.40
C ASN A 106 21.15 32.76 3.82
N SER A 107 21.49 31.49 4.04
CA SER A 107 21.98 30.91 5.29
C SER A 107 22.63 29.56 5.02
N LEU A 108 23.39 29.06 5.99
CA LEU A 108 24.04 27.75 5.90
C LEU A 108 23.29 26.71 6.73
N PHE A 109 23.04 25.56 6.12
CA PHE A 109 22.46 24.37 6.73
C PHE A 109 23.57 23.44 7.27
N PRO A 110 23.48 22.96 8.52
CA PRO A 110 24.45 22.01 9.08
C PRO A 110 24.24 20.59 8.53
N SER A 111 25.20 20.09 7.77
CA SER A 111 25.12 18.80 7.04
C SER A 111 25.92 17.65 7.66
N ASN A 112 26.41 17.80 8.90
CA ASN A 112 27.19 16.77 9.61
C ASN A 112 26.43 15.45 9.84
N SER A 113 25.09 15.49 9.83
CA SER A 113 24.22 14.32 9.95
C SER A 113 23.70 13.83 8.58
N GLY A 114 24.36 14.23 7.49
CA GLY A 114 23.84 14.12 6.14
C GLY A 114 22.62 15.03 5.94
N LEU A 115 21.96 14.90 4.80
CA LEU A 115 20.74 15.63 4.48
C LEU A 115 19.76 14.84 3.62
N GLN A 116 18.50 15.24 3.67
CA GLN A 116 17.49 14.91 2.69
C GLN A 116 16.78 16.20 2.24
N ALA A 117 16.64 16.39 0.93
CA ALA A 117 15.88 17.48 0.33
C ALA A 117 14.66 16.92 -0.42
N THR A 118 13.51 17.59 -0.29
CA THR A 118 12.29 17.31 -1.07
C THR A 118 11.73 18.59 -1.65
N PHE A 119 11.16 18.52 -2.85
CA PHE A 119 10.43 19.62 -3.50
C PHE A 119 9.56 19.10 -4.63
N THR A 120 8.58 19.88 -5.06
CA THR A 120 7.72 19.55 -6.20
C THR A 120 7.83 20.60 -7.28
N SER A 121 7.98 20.17 -8.53
CA SER A 121 7.97 21.03 -9.69
C SER A 121 6.67 20.91 -10.49
N TYR A 122 6.40 21.97 -11.24
CA TYR A 122 5.36 22.06 -12.25
C TYR A 122 5.95 22.75 -13.47
N THR A 123 5.91 22.08 -14.61
CA THR A 123 6.24 22.70 -15.90
C THR A 123 5.06 22.64 -16.85
N TYR A 124 4.70 23.78 -17.46
CA TYR A 124 3.55 23.88 -18.34
C TYR A 124 3.63 25.07 -19.31
N ALA A 125 2.63 25.21 -20.18
CA ALA A 125 2.45 26.30 -21.15
C ALA A 125 3.63 26.49 -22.10
N GLY A 126 4.06 25.44 -22.80
CA GLY A 126 5.14 25.55 -23.79
C GLY A 126 4.72 25.49 -25.25
N ASP A 127 5.69 25.48 -26.15
CA ASP A 127 5.53 25.52 -27.62
C ASP A 127 5.94 24.24 -28.35
N SER A 128 6.27 23.15 -27.65
CA SER A 128 6.59 21.84 -28.24
C SER A 128 7.67 21.88 -29.35
N GLY A 129 8.61 22.84 -29.27
CA GLY A 129 9.44 23.33 -30.38
C GLY A 129 10.52 22.40 -30.97
N GLY A 130 10.46 21.07 -30.75
CA GLY A 130 11.48 20.11 -31.20
C GLY A 130 10.90 18.81 -31.79
N SER A 131 11.74 18.00 -32.44
CA SER A 131 11.34 16.76 -33.12
C SER A 131 10.83 15.64 -32.19
N ALA A 132 11.04 15.75 -30.87
CA ALA A 132 10.46 14.85 -29.87
C ALA A 132 9.36 15.52 -29.01
N GLY A 133 9.10 16.83 -29.20
CA GLY A 133 8.02 17.57 -28.54
C GLY A 133 8.36 18.16 -27.16
N ASP A 134 9.64 18.45 -26.88
CA ASP A 134 10.20 18.52 -25.51
C ASP A 134 10.33 19.93 -24.87
N GLY A 135 9.50 20.92 -25.24
CA GLY A 135 9.47 22.20 -24.53
C GLY A 135 10.79 23.00 -24.49
N ALA A 136 11.04 23.66 -23.37
CA ALA A 136 12.16 24.54 -23.06
C ALA A 136 13.27 23.82 -22.28
N ASP A 137 14.32 24.52 -21.80
CA ASP A 137 15.43 23.82 -21.13
C ASP A 137 14.97 23.11 -19.84
N GLY A 138 14.61 23.83 -18.78
CA GLY A 138 14.14 23.20 -17.54
C GLY A 138 14.55 23.91 -16.26
N MET A 139 14.80 23.12 -15.21
CA MET A 139 15.15 23.58 -13.87
C MET A 139 16.33 22.82 -13.28
N SER A 140 17.01 23.43 -12.31
CA SER A 140 17.99 22.75 -11.48
C SER A 140 17.74 23.00 -9.99
N PHE A 141 18.11 22.00 -9.19
CA PHE A 141 18.31 22.11 -7.75
C PHE A 141 19.80 21.87 -7.46
N PHE A 142 20.42 22.66 -6.61
CA PHE A 142 21.85 22.53 -6.35
C PHE A 142 22.24 22.78 -4.91
N LEU A 143 23.33 22.12 -4.50
CA LEU A 143 23.99 22.25 -3.21
C LEU A 143 25.30 23.01 -3.39
N LEU A 144 25.58 23.95 -2.50
CA LEU A 144 26.75 24.83 -2.56
C LEU A 144 27.51 24.81 -1.23
N THR A 145 28.83 24.95 -1.32
CA THR A 145 29.74 25.04 -0.17
C THR A 145 29.71 26.41 0.52
N ALA A 146 29.20 27.44 -0.17
CA ALA A 146 29.09 28.80 0.35
C ALA A 146 27.94 29.55 -0.35
N ILE A 147 27.49 30.65 0.25
CA ILE A 147 26.49 31.55 -0.35
C ILE A 147 27.17 32.35 -1.47
N PRO A 148 26.76 32.21 -2.74
CA PRO A 148 27.42 32.85 -3.86
C PRO A 148 26.85 34.26 -4.11
N SER A 149 27.62 35.08 -4.82
CA SER A 149 27.19 36.42 -5.25
C SER A 149 26.49 36.43 -6.62
N ALA A 150 26.49 35.30 -7.34
CA ALA A 150 25.89 35.12 -8.66
C ALA A 150 25.60 33.64 -8.91
N VAL A 151 24.70 33.37 -9.86
CA VAL A 151 24.41 32.03 -10.37
C VAL A 151 25.24 31.71 -11.62
N GLY A 152 25.27 30.44 -12.01
CA GLY A 152 25.87 30.01 -13.27
C GLY A 152 25.11 30.48 -14.50
N SER A 153 25.63 30.15 -15.69
CA SER A 153 25.03 30.51 -16.97
C SER A 153 23.61 29.94 -17.13
N PHE A 154 22.79 30.64 -17.90
CA PHE A 154 21.45 30.20 -18.31
C PHE A 154 21.51 29.29 -19.55
N GLY A 155 20.36 28.82 -20.03
CA GLY A 155 20.29 27.81 -21.08
C GLY A 155 20.53 26.41 -20.52
N GLY A 156 21.27 25.58 -21.25
CA GLY A 156 21.61 24.21 -20.83
C GLY A 156 22.42 24.11 -19.54
N SER A 157 23.03 25.20 -19.06
CA SER A 157 23.73 25.21 -17.77
C SER A 157 22.79 25.31 -16.55
N LEU A 158 21.52 25.65 -16.78
CA LEU A 158 20.44 25.76 -15.79
C LEU A 158 20.84 26.49 -14.50
N GLY A 159 21.66 27.54 -14.59
CA GLY A 159 22.09 28.35 -13.45
C GLY A 159 23.08 27.68 -12.50
N TYR A 160 23.52 26.45 -12.78
CA TYR A 160 24.48 25.71 -11.95
C TYR A 160 25.89 25.72 -12.57
N SER A 161 26.06 25.10 -13.74
CA SER A 161 27.37 24.96 -14.36
C SER A 161 27.79 26.20 -15.15
N CYS A 162 29.03 26.20 -15.64
CA CYS A 162 29.47 27.15 -16.63
C CYS A 162 28.96 26.76 -18.02
N SER A 163 28.85 27.75 -18.91
CA SER A 163 28.58 27.49 -20.33
C SER A 163 29.81 27.79 -21.18
N ASN A 164 30.03 27.00 -22.22
CA ASN A 164 31.02 27.24 -23.26
C ASN A 164 30.42 27.91 -24.53
N VAL A 165 29.11 28.21 -24.54
CA VAL A 165 28.37 28.83 -25.68
C VAL A 165 27.62 30.10 -25.25
N ASN A 166 26.99 30.09 -24.07
CA ASN A 166 26.13 31.16 -23.57
C ASN A 166 26.84 32.08 -22.55
N SER A 167 26.93 33.36 -22.89
CA SER A 167 27.37 34.43 -21.98
C SER A 167 26.46 34.47 -20.74
N PRO A 168 27.00 34.67 -19.52
CA PRO A 168 28.35 35.16 -19.19
C PRO A 168 29.46 34.09 -19.07
N TYR A 169 29.20 32.84 -19.45
CA TYR A 169 30.13 31.69 -19.36
C TYR A 169 30.58 31.28 -17.94
N ASN A 170 30.20 32.03 -16.91
CA ASN A 170 30.53 31.69 -15.53
C ASN A 170 29.62 30.56 -15.04
N GLY A 171 30.16 29.66 -14.23
CA GLY A 171 29.39 28.74 -13.40
C GLY A 171 29.29 29.25 -11.96
N ILE A 172 28.47 28.56 -11.16
CA ILE A 172 28.26 28.93 -9.76
C ILE A 172 29.52 28.67 -8.92
N ILE A 173 29.99 29.69 -8.19
CA ILE A 173 31.16 29.51 -7.32
C ILE A 173 30.76 28.62 -6.14
N GLY A 174 31.58 27.62 -5.84
CA GLY A 174 31.38 26.71 -4.72
C GLY A 174 30.32 25.62 -4.95
N GLY A 175 29.99 25.28 -6.20
CA GLY A 175 29.09 24.17 -6.52
C GLY A 175 29.59 22.84 -5.92
N TYR A 176 28.70 22.08 -5.28
CA TYR A 176 28.98 20.75 -4.73
C TYR A 176 28.27 19.65 -5.52
N LEU A 177 26.96 19.79 -5.73
CA LEU A 177 26.14 18.86 -6.49
C LEU A 177 25.00 19.63 -7.17
N GLY A 178 24.79 19.42 -8.46
CA GLY A 178 23.69 19.98 -9.23
C GLY A 178 22.83 18.87 -9.85
N LEU A 179 21.53 18.94 -9.57
CA LEU A 179 20.47 18.11 -10.14
C LEU A 179 19.77 18.91 -11.25
N GLY A 180 19.91 18.47 -12.50
CA GLY A 180 19.17 19.00 -13.64
C GLY A 180 17.90 18.19 -13.91
N MET A 181 16.80 18.90 -14.08
CA MET A 181 15.49 18.40 -14.53
C MET A 181 15.20 19.12 -15.85
N ASP A 182 15.52 18.46 -16.94
CA ASP A 182 15.83 19.13 -18.20
C ASP A 182 15.07 18.48 -19.36
N GLU A 183 14.09 19.24 -19.84
CA GLU A 183 13.09 18.88 -20.82
C GLU A 183 13.70 18.84 -22.22
N TYR A 184 14.39 19.91 -22.63
CA TYR A 184 15.11 19.97 -23.90
C TYR A 184 16.33 19.05 -23.91
N GLY A 185 17.06 18.97 -22.80
CA GLY A 185 18.09 17.97 -22.59
C GLY A 185 19.53 18.44 -22.66
N ASN A 186 19.82 19.73 -22.52
CA ASN A 186 21.17 20.28 -22.65
C ASN A 186 22.03 20.30 -21.36
N PHE A 187 21.46 20.07 -20.18
CA PHE A 187 22.18 19.93 -18.91
C PHE A 187 23.25 18.83 -18.92
N PRO A 188 23.06 17.64 -19.53
CA PRO A 188 24.11 16.63 -19.68
C PRO A 188 25.10 16.89 -20.83
N ASN A 189 25.03 18.03 -21.53
CA ASN A 189 25.94 18.28 -22.65
C ASN A 189 27.43 18.25 -22.27
N GLY A 190 28.27 17.72 -23.15
CA GLY A 190 29.72 17.74 -23.00
C GLY A 190 30.43 18.01 -24.32
N GLY A 191 31.65 18.54 -24.25
CA GLY A 191 32.56 18.65 -25.41
C GLY A 191 32.47 19.96 -26.20
N TYR A 192 33.12 19.99 -27.37
CA TYR A 192 33.45 21.21 -28.11
C TYR A 192 32.26 21.96 -28.75
N SER A 193 31.14 21.28 -29.03
CA SER A 193 30.02 21.80 -29.81
C SER A 193 28.72 21.99 -29.02
N ASN A 194 28.71 21.72 -27.72
CA ASN A 194 27.48 21.58 -26.94
C ASN A 194 27.50 22.51 -25.71
N ASP A 195 26.35 23.10 -25.37
CA ASP A 195 26.16 24.12 -24.33
C ASP A 195 26.31 23.57 -22.90
N ASN A 196 27.55 23.39 -22.41
CA ASN A 196 27.90 23.12 -21.00
C ASN A 196 29.44 23.04 -20.77
N THR A 197 29.91 22.02 -20.05
CA THR A 197 31.29 21.76 -19.64
C THR A 197 32.00 20.73 -20.55
N SER A 198 33.19 20.27 -20.13
CA SER A 198 33.98 19.30 -20.89
C SER A 198 33.48 17.85 -20.81
N SER A 199 32.44 17.55 -20.02
CA SER A 199 32.00 16.17 -19.74
C SER A 199 30.49 16.01 -19.79
N GLY A 200 30.05 14.83 -20.23
CA GLY A 200 28.65 14.43 -20.32
C GLY A 200 28.31 13.71 -21.63
N PRO A 201 27.19 12.99 -21.68
CA PRO A 201 26.79 12.14 -22.82
C PRO A 201 26.20 12.92 -24.01
N GLY A 202 26.11 14.25 -23.94
CA GLY A 202 25.42 15.08 -24.94
C GLY A 202 23.93 15.24 -24.62
N ALA A 203 23.20 15.87 -25.55
CA ALA A 203 21.83 16.27 -25.29
C ALA A 203 20.88 15.06 -25.20
N LYS A 204 20.03 15.03 -24.16
CA LYS A 204 19.06 13.97 -23.90
C LYS A 204 17.76 14.59 -23.40
N PRO A 205 16.68 14.66 -24.18
CA PRO A 205 15.45 15.29 -23.71
C PRO A 205 14.81 14.50 -22.56
N GLN A 206 13.95 15.19 -21.80
CA GLN A 206 13.16 14.67 -20.69
C GLN A 206 14.02 13.92 -19.66
N ASN A 207 15.16 14.50 -19.27
CA ASN A 207 16.16 13.82 -18.46
C ASN A 207 16.33 14.41 -17.05
N ILE A 208 16.54 13.51 -16.10
CA ILE A 208 17.15 13.81 -14.81
C ILE A 208 18.63 13.49 -14.91
N SER A 209 19.48 14.47 -14.59
CA SER A 209 20.93 14.31 -14.65
C SER A 209 21.66 15.06 -13.54
N LEU A 210 22.90 14.66 -13.30
CA LEU A 210 23.69 15.11 -12.16
C LEU A 210 25.06 15.63 -12.60
N ARG A 211 25.50 16.72 -11.97
CA ARG A 211 26.85 17.27 -12.09
C ARG A 211 27.45 17.49 -10.71
N GLY A 212 28.73 17.18 -10.56
CA GLY A 212 29.43 17.38 -9.30
C GLY A 212 29.93 18.79 -9.07
N ALA A 213 31.02 18.87 -8.32
CA ALA A 213 31.59 20.11 -7.84
C ALA A 213 32.26 20.92 -8.95
N GLY A 214 32.23 22.24 -8.80
CA GLY A 214 32.89 23.15 -9.72
C GLY A 214 32.89 24.59 -9.23
N SER A 215 33.80 25.39 -9.78
CA SER A 215 33.91 26.83 -9.50
C SER A 215 34.56 27.59 -10.65
N VAL A 216 34.00 27.46 -11.85
CA VAL A 216 34.53 28.10 -13.07
C VAL A 216 33.95 29.50 -13.21
N ALA A 217 34.64 30.51 -12.70
CA ALA A 217 34.29 31.92 -12.88
C ALA A 217 35.56 32.77 -12.97
N ALA A 218 35.49 33.95 -13.59
CA ALA A 218 36.66 34.81 -13.78
C ALA A 218 37.40 35.12 -12.47
N SER A 219 36.67 35.39 -11.38
CA SER A 219 37.23 35.67 -10.05
C SER A 219 37.90 34.45 -9.44
N THR A 220 37.31 33.27 -9.55
CA THR A 220 37.90 32.03 -9.03
C THR A 220 39.15 31.66 -9.79
N LEU A 221 39.13 31.74 -11.13
CA LEU A 221 40.30 31.45 -11.96
C LEU A 221 41.45 32.44 -11.65
N ALA A 222 41.13 33.72 -11.46
CA ALA A 222 42.10 34.73 -11.03
C ALA A 222 42.70 34.38 -9.66
N SER A 223 41.89 33.88 -8.72
CA SER A 223 42.39 33.45 -7.40
C SER A 223 43.26 32.19 -7.46
N GLN A 224 42.96 31.27 -8.38
CA GLN A 224 43.66 29.99 -8.50
C GLN A 224 44.96 30.09 -9.30
N PHE A 225 44.98 30.91 -10.36
CA PHE A 225 46.07 30.97 -11.34
C PHE A 225 46.75 32.34 -11.43
N GLY A 226 46.24 33.37 -10.75
CA GLY A 226 46.72 34.75 -10.84
C GLY A 226 46.25 35.49 -12.09
N GLY A 227 46.27 36.83 -12.05
CA GLY A 227 45.93 37.70 -13.18
C GLY A 227 44.43 37.95 -13.36
N SER A 228 44.01 38.34 -14.57
CA SER A 228 42.62 38.63 -14.94
C SER A 228 42.15 37.73 -16.07
N PHE A 229 40.96 37.15 -15.94
CA PHE A 229 40.40 36.24 -16.94
C PHE A 229 39.32 36.94 -17.77
N SER A 230 39.49 36.95 -19.10
CA SER A 230 38.45 37.43 -20.02
C SER A 230 37.31 36.41 -20.11
N ALA A 231 36.14 36.86 -20.60
CA ALA A 231 35.00 35.99 -20.86
C ALA A 231 35.37 34.78 -21.74
N SER A 232 36.18 35.01 -22.79
CA SER A 232 36.67 33.94 -23.66
C SER A 232 37.63 32.97 -22.96
N ALA A 233 38.41 33.45 -21.98
CA ALA A 233 39.25 32.57 -21.17
C ALA A 233 38.40 31.66 -20.27
N VAL A 234 37.38 32.21 -19.60
CA VAL A 234 36.42 31.43 -18.80
C VAL A 234 35.70 30.40 -19.68
N GLN A 235 35.21 30.82 -20.85
CA GLN A 235 34.57 29.95 -21.84
C GLN A 235 35.47 28.77 -22.25
N ASN A 236 36.75 29.03 -22.53
CA ASN A 236 37.71 27.99 -22.90
C ASN A 236 38.01 27.05 -21.73
N VAL A 237 38.13 27.55 -20.50
CA VAL A 237 38.31 26.71 -19.31
C VAL A 237 37.09 25.83 -19.07
N CYS A 238 35.88 26.38 -19.22
CA CYS A 238 34.64 25.62 -19.12
C CYS A 238 34.61 24.46 -20.13
N ARG A 239 34.96 24.76 -21.38
CA ARG A 239 35.02 23.79 -22.49
C ARG A 239 36.04 22.67 -22.26
N ASN A 240 37.21 23.02 -21.73
CA ASN A 240 38.36 22.10 -21.68
C ASN A 240 38.56 21.43 -20.31
N GLY A 241 37.89 21.93 -19.26
CA GLY A 241 38.13 21.48 -17.88
C GLY A 241 39.57 21.70 -17.41
N SER A 242 40.30 22.62 -18.05
CA SER A 242 41.71 22.85 -17.79
C SER A 242 42.16 24.25 -18.21
N TYR A 243 43.22 24.74 -17.56
CA TYR A 243 43.92 25.97 -17.87
C TYR A 243 45.42 25.78 -17.74
N GLY A 244 46.20 26.13 -18.77
CA GLY A 244 47.67 26.05 -18.71
C GLY A 244 48.24 24.66 -18.41
N GLY A 245 47.53 23.57 -18.78
CA GLY A 245 47.91 22.19 -18.45
C GLY A 245 47.47 21.69 -17.07
N HIS A 246 46.86 22.55 -16.25
CA HIS A 246 46.26 22.18 -14.97
C HIS A 246 44.78 21.85 -15.13
N SER A 247 44.32 20.76 -14.49
CA SER A 247 42.89 20.44 -14.41
C SER A 247 42.16 21.43 -13.49
N VAL A 248 40.94 21.80 -13.88
CA VAL A 248 40.04 22.68 -13.14
C VAL A 248 38.77 21.91 -12.83
N MET A 249 38.31 21.95 -11.58
CA MET A 249 37.00 21.37 -11.23
C MET A 249 35.88 22.12 -11.96
N ASN A 250 35.30 21.46 -12.97
CA ASN A 250 34.39 22.07 -13.93
C ASN A 250 33.04 21.36 -13.99
N TYR A 251 32.44 21.02 -12.84
CA TYR A 251 31.12 20.40 -12.74
C TYR A 251 31.03 19.10 -13.55
N GLN A 252 31.93 18.18 -13.22
CA GLN A 252 32.04 16.91 -13.92
C GLN A 252 30.70 16.15 -13.88
N PHE A 253 30.33 15.56 -15.02
CA PHE A 253 29.09 14.80 -15.14
C PHE A 253 29.14 13.51 -14.30
N ILE A 254 28.06 13.22 -13.58
CA ILE A 254 27.89 11.97 -12.81
C ILE A 254 27.04 11.02 -13.64
N ASN A 255 27.63 9.89 -14.05
CA ASN A 255 26.90 8.84 -14.75
C ASN A 255 25.96 8.09 -13.80
N ILE A 256 24.66 8.11 -14.10
CA ILE A 256 23.65 7.38 -13.33
C ILE A 256 23.78 5.88 -13.62
N PRO A 257 24.03 5.04 -12.60
CA PRO A 257 24.16 3.59 -12.75
C PRO A 257 22.93 2.96 -13.40
N GLY A 258 23.13 1.95 -14.26
CA GLY A 258 22.05 1.19 -14.89
C GLY A 258 21.32 1.92 -16.02
N THR A 259 21.72 3.14 -16.37
CA THR A 259 21.16 3.88 -17.51
C THR A 259 22.02 3.74 -18.76
N SER A 260 21.40 3.60 -19.93
CA SER A 260 22.11 3.40 -21.21
C SER A 260 22.86 4.65 -21.70
N SER A 261 22.46 5.84 -21.24
CA SER A 261 23.02 7.14 -21.66
C SER A 261 23.68 7.92 -20.52
N GLY A 262 23.83 7.33 -19.32
CA GLY A 262 24.36 8.02 -18.14
C GLY A 262 23.38 9.02 -17.49
N VAL A 263 22.20 9.23 -18.07
CA VAL A 263 21.10 10.05 -17.55
C VAL A 263 19.86 9.19 -17.34
N TYR A 264 18.97 9.60 -16.45
CA TYR A 264 17.66 8.98 -16.31
C TYR A 264 16.64 9.72 -17.16
N GLN A 265 16.17 9.09 -18.25
CA GLN A 265 15.13 9.68 -19.11
C GLN A 265 13.76 9.23 -18.63
N LEU A 266 12.85 10.17 -18.41
CA LEU A 266 11.47 9.84 -18.07
C LEU A 266 10.80 9.12 -19.26
N PRO A 267 9.89 8.17 -19.01
CA PRO A 267 9.08 7.57 -20.06
C PRO A 267 8.35 8.64 -20.88
N SER A 268 8.18 8.42 -22.19
CA SER A 268 7.40 9.34 -23.05
C SER A 268 5.95 9.49 -22.64
N THR A 269 5.42 8.53 -21.86
CA THR A 269 4.08 8.58 -21.25
C THR A 269 4.03 9.41 -19.96
N GLN A 270 5.18 9.88 -19.47
CA GLN A 270 5.37 10.69 -18.27
C GLN A 270 6.23 11.93 -18.57
N PRO A 271 5.81 12.83 -19.49
CA PRO A 271 6.60 14.01 -19.85
C PRO A 271 6.81 14.95 -18.66
N MET A 272 7.99 15.57 -18.54
CA MET A 272 8.26 16.54 -17.45
C MET A 272 7.35 17.77 -17.55
N ALA A 273 7.13 18.25 -18.78
CA ALA A 273 6.28 19.39 -19.07
C ALA A 273 4.92 18.98 -19.65
N ALA A 274 3.87 19.60 -19.10
CA ALA A 274 2.53 19.56 -19.66
C ALA A 274 2.38 20.71 -20.68
N GLU A 275 2.93 20.54 -21.87
CA GLU A 275 3.06 21.63 -22.86
C GLU A 275 1.75 22.34 -23.20
N SER A 276 0.66 21.58 -23.29
CA SER A 276 -0.68 22.08 -23.63
C SER A 276 -1.44 22.68 -22.44
N ALA A 277 -0.96 22.48 -21.21
CA ALA A 277 -1.61 23.01 -20.02
C ALA A 277 -1.39 24.53 -19.92
N ALA A 278 -2.45 25.29 -19.68
CA ALA A 278 -2.38 26.74 -19.55
C ALA A 278 -2.23 27.21 -18.09
N THR A 279 -2.44 26.30 -17.13
CA THR A 279 -2.51 26.59 -15.69
C THR A 279 -1.74 25.54 -14.90
N ARG A 280 -1.25 25.90 -13.71
CA ARG A 280 -0.58 24.94 -12.82
C ARG A 280 -1.52 23.81 -12.37
N GLY A 281 -2.82 24.08 -12.20
CA GLY A 281 -3.81 23.05 -11.86
C GLY A 281 -4.02 21.97 -12.94
N GLN A 282 -3.59 22.24 -14.18
CA GLN A 282 -3.58 21.28 -15.29
C GLN A 282 -2.20 20.68 -15.55
N ALA A 283 -1.16 21.22 -14.91
CA ALA A 283 0.20 20.71 -15.01
C ALA A 283 0.35 19.42 -14.20
N VAL A 284 1.36 18.63 -14.54
CA VAL A 284 1.67 17.41 -13.80
C VAL A 284 2.67 17.74 -12.69
N PRO A 285 2.35 17.48 -11.40
CA PRO A 285 3.33 17.63 -10.33
C PRO A 285 4.39 16.54 -10.42
N ILE A 286 5.67 16.91 -10.35
CA ILE A 286 6.78 15.96 -10.19
C ILE A 286 7.51 16.27 -8.89
N SER A 287 7.48 15.32 -7.95
CA SER A 287 8.12 15.49 -6.64
C SER A 287 9.46 14.78 -6.60
N TYR A 288 10.50 15.46 -6.14
CA TYR A 288 11.86 14.96 -6.08
C TYR A 288 12.27 14.75 -4.63
N LYS A 289 13.05 13.69 -4.39
CA LYS A 289 13.61 13.36 -3.09
C LYS A 289 15.09 13.05 -3.28
N LEU A 290 15.98 13.83 -2.67
CA LEU A 290 17.42 13.63 -2.70
C LEU A 290 17.92 13.36 -1.28
N LYS A 291 18.76 12.33 -1.09
CA LYS A 291 19.35 11.99 0.21
C LYS A 291 20.86 11.82 0.06
N ILE A 292 21.63 12.44 0.95
CA ILE A 292 23.08 12.21 1.10
C ILE A 292 23.32 11.79 2.54
N THR A 293 23.85 10.58 2.73
CA THR A 293 24.20 10.06 4.06
C THR A 293 25.52 10.66 4.56
N THR A 294 25.84 10.47 5.84
CA THR A 294 27.15 10.83 6.42
C THR A 294 28.32 10.08 5.78
N GLY A 295 28.04 8.94 5.12
CA GLY A 295 29.02 8.17 4.35
C GLY A 295 29.20 8.65 2.90
N ASN A 296 28.60 9.77 2.50
CA ASN A 296 28.59 10.29 1.13
C ASN A 296 27.87 9.38 0.12
N LEU A 297 26.88 8.62 0.57
CA LEU A 297 26.02 7.86 -0.32
C LEU A 297 24.85 8.73 -0.77
N LEU A 298 24.77 8.99 -2.08
CA LEU A 298 23.72 9.73 -2.74
C LEU A 298 22.61 8.78 -3.21
N SER A 299 21.37 9.13 -2.88
CA SER A 299 20.17 8.55 -3.47
C SER A 299 19.24 9.64 -3.97
N LEU A 300 18.56 9.40 -5.09
CA LEU A 300 17.60 10.31 -5.72
C LEU A 300 16.39 9.53 -6.18
N TRP A 301 15.21 10.09 -5.97
CA TRP A 301 13.95 9.57 -6.48
C TRP A 301 13.10 10.69 -7.08
N TYR A 302 12.20 10.33 -7.98
CA TYR A 302 11.11 11.20 -8.42
C TYR A 302 9.76 10.49 -8.26
N SER A 303 8.69 11.25 -8.08
CA SER A 303 7.30 10.79 -8.07
C SER A 303 6.53 11.59 -9.12
N TYR A 304 5.98 10.89 -10.11
CA TYR A 304 5.21 11.49 -11.20
C TYR A 304 3.73 11.50 -10.85
N ASN A 305 3.09 12.67 -10.87
CA ASN A 305 1.66 12.83 -10.61
C ASN A 305 1.22 12.15 -9.29
N ASN A 306 2.04 12.29 -8.25
CA ASN A 306 1.85 11.68 -6.93
C ASN A 306 1.84 10.14 -6.92
N GLY A 307 2.35 9.48 -7.97
CA GLY A 307 2.60 8.05 -7.98
C GLY A 307 3.73 7.62 -7.04
N ALA A 308 4.05 6.33 -7.06
CA ALA A 308 5.19 5.81 -6.29
C ALA A 308 6.50 6.53 -6.63
N TYR A 309 7.35 6.69 -5.62
CA TYR A 309 8.71 7.15 -5.85
C TYR A 309 9.49 6.11 -6.65
N VAL A 310 10.05 6.57 -7.76
CA VAL A 310 10.93 5.82 -8.65
C VAL A 310 12.37 6.22 -8.35
N PRO A 311 13.25 5.27 -7.99
CA PRO A 311 14.66 5.53 -7.78
C PRO A 311 15.34 5.87 -9.10
N VAL A 312 16.10 6.96 -9.08
CA VAL A 312 16.98 7.40 -10.15
C VAL A 312 18.40 6.92 -9.88
N ILE A 313 18.88 7.07 -8.65
CA ILE A 313 20.16 6.54 -8.18
C ILE A 313 20.00 6.12 -6.71
N ASN A 314 20.64 5.03 -6.31
CA ASN A 314 20.60 4.50 -4.96
C ASN A 314 22.01 4.29 -4.41
N ASN A 315 22.25 4.75 -3.18
CA ASN A 315 23.45 4.48 -2.39
C ASN A 315 24.78 4.70 -3.14
N TYR A 316 24.83 5.69 -4.03
CA TYR A 316 25.99 5.92 -4.88
C TYR A 316 27.04 6.77 -4.17
N ASP A 317 28.28 6.28 -4.11
CA ASP A 317 29.40 6.96 -3.47
C ASP A 317 29.89 8.14 -4.33
N ILE A 318 29.51 9.36 -3.94
CA ILE A 318 29.92 10.60 -4.64
C ILE A 318 31.30 11.13 -4.20
N ASN A 319 31.95 10.46 -3.24
CA ASN A 319 33.28 10.85 -2.75
C ASN A 319 34.41 10.17 -3.55
N ASN A 320 34.25 8.89 -3.91
CA ASN A 320 35.29 8.11 -4.60
C ASN A 320 35.38 8.35 -6.12
N THR A 321 34.47 9.13 -6.69
CA THR A 321 34.35 9.32 -8.15
C THR A 321 35.15 10.50 -8.69
N ALA A 322 35.86 11.25 -7.82
CA ALA A 322 36.51 12.53 -8.11
C ALA A 322 35.53 13.64 -8.57
N VAL A 323 34.22 13.48 -8.33
CA VAL A 323 33.20 14.40 -8.86
C VAL A 323 32.77 15.47 -7.86
N SER A 324 32.56 15.17 -6.57
CA SER A 324 32.10 16.15 -5.56
C SER A 324 32.91 16.22 -4.27
N GLY A 325 33.63 15.16 -3.89
CA GLY A 325 34.36 15.07 -2.62
C GLY A 325 33.44 14.88 -1.40
N PRO A 326 33.98 14.94 -0.16
CA PRO A 326 33.18 14.70 1.04
C PRO A 326 32.15 15.81 1.26
N LEU A 327 30.99 15.44 1.79
CA LEU A 327 29.90 16.36 2.13
C LEU A 327 30.43 17.43 3.11
N PRO A 328 30.39 18.72 2.74
CA PRO A 328 30.83 19.79 3.63
C PRO A 328 30.04 19.77 4.94
N SER A 329 30.62 20.26 6.03
CA SER A 329 29.94 20.37 7.34
C SER A 329 28.81 21.40 7.35
N GLN A 330 28.85 22.35 6.41
CA GLN A 330 27.84 23.38 6.18
C GLN A 330 27.66 23.56 4.68
N ILE A 331 26.41 23.64 4.24
CA ILE A 331 26.06 23.89 2.84
C ILE A 331 24.95 24.92 2.74
N THR A 332 24.75 25.51 1.57
CA THR A 332 23.48 26.13 1.19
C THR A 332 22.91 25.42 -0.04
N PHE A 333 21.70 25.78 -0.44
CA PHE A 333 21.00 25.21 -1.56
C PHE A 333 20.23 26.28 -2.33
N GLY A 334 19.93 25.99 -3.60
CA GLY A 334 19.18 26.89 -4.45
C GLY A 334 18.50 26.18 -5.60
N PHE A 335 17.69 26.96 -6.30
CA PHE A 335 16.96 26.56 -7.49
C PHE A 335 17.23 27.54 -8.61
N ALA A 336 17.25 27.07 -9.84
CA ALA A 336 17.28 27.91 -11.02
C ALA A 336 16.43 27.31 -12.14
N GLY A 337 15.89 28.15 -13.02
CA GLY A 337 15.15 27.73 -14.21
C GLY A 337 15.58 28.52 -15.42
N SER A 338 15.48 27.91 -16.61
CA SER A 338 15.76 28.58 -17.88
C SER A 338 14.88 28.05 -18.99
N THR A 339 14.58 28.90 -19.99
CA THR A 339 13.77 28.51 -21.15
C THR A 339 14.55 28.41 -22.46
N GLY A 340 15.77 28.96 -22.53
CA GLY A 340 16.56 28.92 -23.77
C GLY A 340 15.85 29.61 -24.94
N GLY A 341 15.75 28.92 -26.08
CA GLY A 341 15.06 29.42 -27.28
C GLY A 341 13.54 29.16 -27.31
N SER A 342 13.04 28.28 -26.44
CA SER A 342 11.62 27.87 -26.38
C SER A 342 10.92 28.56 -25.20
N ARG A 343 9.73 28.11 -24.80
CA ARG A 343 9.00 28.69 -23.66
C ARG A 343 8.40 27.62 -22.76
N ASN A 344 8.48 27.81 -21.45
CA ASN A 344 7.68 27.12 -20.43
C ASN A 344 7.58 27.98 -19.17
N VAL A 345 6.50 27.80 -18.39
CA VAL A 345 6.47 28.23 -16.99
C VAL A 345 7.09 27.14 -16.13
N HIS A 346 8.09 27.51 -15.34
CA HIS A 346 8.72 26.65 -14.34
C HIS A 346 8.35 27.12 -12.94
N GLU A 347 7.62 26.29 -12.20
CA GLU A 347 7.15 26.58 -10.85
C GLU A 347 7.50 25.48 -9.84
N LEU A 348 7.63 25.86 -8.57
CA LEU A 348 8.03 24.98 -7.47
C LEU A 348 7.15 25.21 -6.23
N THR A 349 6.89 24.13 -5.49
CA THR A 349 6.25 24.15 -4.17
C THR A 349 6.92 23.16 -3.22
N CYS A 350 6.57 23.25 -1.93
CA CYS A 350 6.89 22.24 -0.91
C CYS A 350 8.38 21.87 -0.77
N PHE A 351 9.24 22.90 -0.74
CA PHE A 351 10.65 22.67 -0.47
C PHE A 351 10.92 22.40 1.01
N GLN A 352 11.67 21.35 1.31
CA GLN A 352 12.12 21.01 2.66
C GLN A 352 13.50 20.36 2.65
N VAL A 353 14.35 20.69 3.63
CA VAL A 353 15.63 20.04 3.91
C VAL A 353 15.72 19.68 5.39
N GLN A 354 16.15 18.45 5.67
CA GLN A 354 16.29 17.92 7.04
C GLN A 354 17.50 16.98 7.15
N PRO A 355 18.00 16.68 8.36
CA PRO A 355 19.06 15.70 8.56
C PRO A 355 18.69 14.32 7.99
N SER A 356 19.65 13.63 7.37
CA SER A 356 19.38 12.32 6.74
C SER A 356 18.93 11.23 7.72
N THR A 357 19.22 11.38 9.01
CA THR A 357 18.81 10.48 10.09
C THR A 357 17.38 10.70 10.60
N GLN A 358 16.78 11.83 10.23
CA GLN A 358 15.38 12.18 10.54
C GLN A 358 14.52 12.16 9.28
N SER A 359 15.06 11.62 8.18
CA SER A 359 14.37 11.52 6.91
C SER A 359 13.14 10.64 7.06
N ALA A 360 11.97 11.25 7.08
CA ALA A 360 10.70 10.56 6.99
C ALA A 360 9.98 11.14 5.77
N SER A 361 10.00 10.41 4.64
CA SER A 361 9.29 10.87 3.45
C SER A 361 7.78 10.77 3.70
N SER A 362 7.00 11.67 3.12
CA SER A 362 5.53 11.61 3.18
C SER A 362 4.97 10.29 2.63
N SER A 363 5.72 9.57 1.80
CA SER A 363 5.39 8.21 1.32
C SER A 363 5.97 7.08 2.21
N GLY A 364 7.04 7.35 2.95
CA GLY A 364 7.74 6.41 3.85
C GLY A 364 7.10 6.29 5.24
N LEU A 365 6.40 7.33 5.68
CA LEU A 365 5.58 7.32 6.90
C LEU A 365 4.20 6.67 6.73
N ASN A 366 3.90 6.19 5.52
CA ASN A 366 2.58 5.72 5.10
C ASN A 366 2.59 4.23 4.71
N SER A 367 3.44 3.44 5.36
CA SER A 367 3.43 1.98 5.21
C SER A 367 2.17 1.39 5.85
N GLN A 368 1.11 1.17 5.07
CA GLN A 368 -0.02 0.37 5.57
C GLN A 368 0.40 -1.09 5.63
N GLN A 369 0.65 -1.57 6.84
CA GLN A 369 1.07 -2.93 7.08
C GLN A 369 -0.12 -3.88 7.14
N THR A 370 0.06 -5.09 6.63
CA THR A 370 -0.93 -6.15 6.73
C THR A 370 -0.63 -7.04 7.94
N SER A 371 -1.68 -7.55 8.57
CA SER A 371 -1.62 -8.36 9.79
C SER A 371 -2.82 -9.29 9.84
N LEU A 372 -2.85 -10.42 10.53
CA LEU A 372 -1.91 -11.28 11.27
C LEU A 372 -2.74 -12.54 11.59
N ILE A 373 -2.15 -13.74 11.69
CA ILE A 373 -2.77 -14.91 12.32
C ILE A 373 -2.07 -15.32 13.63
N LYS A 374 -2.88 -15.63 14.64
CA LYS A 374 -2.43 -16.09 15.96
C LYS A 374 -2.19 -17.60 15.98
N THR A 375 -1.03 -18.03 16.49
CA THR A 375 -0.95 -19.24 17.31
C THR A 375 -0.86 -18.80 18.77
N GLY A 376 -1.35 -19.58 19.74
CA GLY A 376 -1.62 -19.16 21.13
C GLY A 376 -0.61 -18.23 21.83
N THR A 377 0.66 -18.18 21.38
CA THR A 377 1.78 -17.44 21.95
C THR A 377 2.43 -16.39 21.02
N GLN A 378 1.99 -16.21 19.76
CA GLN A 378 2.74 -15.42 18.77
C GLN A 378 1.87 -14.55 17.84
N GLN A 379 2.51 -13.48 17.34
CA GLN A 379 2.00 -12.51 16.38
C GLN A 379 3.01 -12.32 15.21
N TYR A 380 2.69 -12.82 14.02
CA TYR A 380 3.31 -12.50 12.72
C TYR A 380 2.85 -11.17 12.06
N VAL A 381 3.77 -10.26 11.82
CA VAL A 381 3.52 -8.98 11.17
C VAL A 381 4.26 -8.92 9.83
N ALA A 382 3.59 -8.48 8.77
CA ALA A 382 4.22 -8.18 7.50
C ALA A 382 4.36 -6.66 7.29
N SER A 383 5.47 -6.22 6.70
CA SER A 383 5.77 -4.81 6.45
C SER A 383 6.40 -4.57 5.09
N TYR A 384 6.47 -3.29 4.70
CA TYR A 384 7.27 -2.83 3.58
C TYR A 384 7.94 -1.48 3.86
N HIS A 385 9.02 -1.22 3.12
CA HIS A 385 9.80 0.01 3.16
C HIS A 385 9.76 0.71 1.79
N SER A 386 9.05 1.83 1.66
CA SER A 386 8.80 2.47 0.35
C SER A 386 9.98 3.24 -0.24
N ASP A 387 11.08 3.44 0.49
CA ASP A 387 12.29 4.08 -0.04
C ASP A 387 13.08 3.13 -0.97
N ASN A 388 13.06 1.82 -0.70
CA ASN A 388 13.75 0.79 -1.48
C ASN A 388 12.95 -0.53 -1.54
N TRP A 389 11.61 -0.46 -1.56
CA TRP A 389 10.69 -1.56 -1.84
C TRP A 389 11.20 -2.97 -1.45
N TRP A 390 11.44 -3.15 -0.15
CA TRP A 390 11.77 -4.40 0.51
C TRP A 390 10.81 -4.62 1.68
N GLY A 391 10.67 -5.86 2.13
CA GLY A 391 9.68 -6.21 3.15
C GLY A 391 10.23 -7.03 4.29
N GLU A 392 9.41 -7.15 5.33
CA GLU A 392 9.67 -7.97 6.50
C GLU A 392 8.46 -8.86 6.77
N VAL A 393 8.71 -10.05 7.32
CA VAL A 393 7.69 -10.89 7.95
C VAL A 393 8.30 -11.36 9.25
N ALA A 394 7.80 -10.82 10.36
CA ALA A 394 8.40 -10.98 11.68
C ALA A 394 7.43 -11.61 12.67
N SER A 395 7.89 -12.57 13.46
CA SER A 395 7.13 -13.14 14.57
C SER A 395 7.47 -12.42 15.87
N TYR A 396 6.45 -12.01 16.64
CA TYR A 396 6.58 -11.40 17.96
C TYR A 396 5.87 -12.25 19.01
N ALA A 397 6.51 -12.48 20.15
CA ALA A 397 5.90 -13.21 21.25
C ALA A 397 4.81 -12.38 21.95
N LEU A 398 3.70 -13.04 22.30
CA LEU A 398 2.69 -12.52 23.22
C LEU A 398 3.13 -12.78 24.67
N LEU A 399 3.19 -11.72 25.46
CA LEU A 399 3.67 -11.76 26.84
C LEU A 399 2.52 -11.49 27.80
N GLY A 400 2.22 -12.45 28.67
CA GLY A 400 1.19 -12.31 29.71
C GLY A 400 1.79 -11.92 31.06
N ASN A 401 1.24 -10.91 31.71
CA ASN A 401 1.58 -10.54 33.09
C ASN A 401 0.62 -11.23 34.06
N SER A 402 1.12 -12.19 34.83
CA SER A 402 0.30 -13.00 35.74
C SER A 402 -0.26 -12.24 36.95
N GLY A 403 0.32 -11.09 37.30
CA GLY A 403 -0.15 -10.25 38.41
C GLY A 403 -1.25 -9.27 38.02
N THR A 404 -1.28 -8.83 36.76
CA THR A 404 -2.30 -7.89 36.25
C THR A 404 -3.31 -8.52 35.31
N GLY A 405 -3.03 -9.73 34.81
CA GLY A 405 -3.83 -10.39 33.77
C GLY A 405 -3.77 -9.69 32.41
N GLN A 406 -2.82 -8.76 32.20
CA GLN A 406 -2.64 -8.02 30.95
C GLN A 406 -1.75 -8.76 29.94
N VAL A 407 -1.99 -8.52 28.66
CA VAL A 407 -1.16 -9.00 27.54
C VAL A 407 -0.44 -7.81 26.91
N THR A 408 0.84 -8.00 26.60
CA THR A 408 1.67 -7.10 25.78
C THR A 408 2.34 -7.89 24.67
N VAL A 409 2.79 -7.22 23.62
CA VAL A 409 3.59 -7.83 22.55
C VAL A 409 5.07 -7.51 22.78
N SER A 410 5.95 -8.50 22.57
CA SER A 410 7.40 -8.31 22.66
C SER A 410 7.87 -7.16 21.76
N ALA A 411 8.80 -6.34 22.23
CA ALA A 411 9.41 -5.27 21.45
C ALA A 411 10.43 -5.79 20.41
N THR A 412 10.95 -7.00 20.61
CA THR A 412 11.85 -7.69 19.69
C THR A 412 11.16 -8.91 19.09
N ALA A 413 11.35 -9.10 17.79
CA ALA A 413 10.86 -10.27 17.08
C ALA A 413 11.63 -11.54 17.51
N THR A 414 10.93 -12.67 17.59
CA THR A 414 11.50 -14.01 17.73
C THR A 414 12.35 -14.36 16.51
N TRP A 415 11.84 -14.04 15.32
CA TRP A 415 12.53 -14.15 14.04
C TRP A 415 11.95 -13.14 13.06
N ASP A 416 12.74 -12.82 12.04
CA ASP A 416 12.32 -12.02 10.90
C ASP A 416 12.81 -12.67 9.61
N ALA A 417 11.90 -12.95 8.68
CA ALA A 417 12.20 -13.68 7.44
C ALA A 417 13.15 -12.91 6.51
N SER A 418 13.06 -11.58 6.51
CA SER A 418 13.95 -10.71 5.73
C SER A 418 15.40 -10.86 6.20
N CYS A 419 15.62 -10.88 7.51
CA CYS A 419 16.91 -11.16 8.12
C CYS A 419 17.41 -12.59 7.87
N VAL A 420 16.53 -13.59 7.92
CA VAL A 420 16.91 -15.01 7.67
C VAL A 420 17.37 -15.20 6.22
N LEU A 421 16.66 -14.61 5.26
CA LEU A 421 16.99 -14.71 3.85
C LEU A 421 18.24 -13.88 3.48
N THR A 422 18.43 -12.72 4.11
CA THR A 422 19.49 -11.77 3.74
C THR A 422 20.79 -11.94 4.52
N GLY A 423 20.70 -12.37 5.78
CA GLY A 423 21.82 -12.33 6.73
C GLY A 423 22.22 -10.92 7.17
N GLY A 424 23.31 -10.80 7.91
CA GLY A 424 23.82 -9.52 8.44
C GLY A 424 23.19 -9.10 9.76
N SER A 425 23.15 -7.80 10.02
CA SER A 425 22.52 -7.24 11.23
C SER A 425 21.01 -7.16 11.06
N CYS A 426 20.27 -7.57 12.08
CA CYS A 426 18.82 -7.60 12.12
C CYS A 426 18.29 -6.73 13.25
N SER A 427 17.71 -5.57 12.91
CA SER A 427 17.12 -4.66 13.89
C SER A 427 15.92 -5.25 14.61
N ALA A 428 15.06 -5.98 13.91
CA ALA A 428 13.83 -6.58 14.45
C ALA A 428 14.11 -7.58 15.58
N THR A 429 15.16 -8.41 15.46
CA THR A 429 15.55 -9.42 16.46
C THR A 429 16.66 -8.95 17.39
N GLY A 430 17.39 -7.88 17.03
CA GLY A 430 18.58 -7.41 17.74
C GLY A 430 19.87 -8.20 17.46
N ALA A 431 19.85 -9.17 16.53
CA ALA A 431 21.02 -9.95 16.16
C ALA A 431 21.99 -9.15 15.27
N SER A 432 23.31 -9.25 15.47
CA SER A 432 24.30 -8.41 14.77
C SER A 432 25.04 -9.10 13.61
N ASN A 433 24.97 -10.42 13.45
CA ASN A 433 25.69 -11.18 12.40
C ASN A 433 24.95 -12.47 12.02
N MET A 434 23.74 -12.38 11.49
CA MET A 434 22.99 -13.54 11.00
C MET A 434 23.60 -14.09 9.71
N SER A 435 23.60 -15.42 9.57
CA SER A 435 23.97 -16.07 8.32
C SER A 435 22.77 -16.11 7.39
N ALA A 436 22.96 -15.71 6.14
CA ALA A 436 21.93 -15.84 5.10
C ALA A 436 21.62 -17.30 4.82
N GLN A 437 20.35 -17.62 4.59
CA GLN A 437 19.91 -18.95 4.16
C GLN A 437 20.53 -19.32 2.80
N THR A 438 21.26 -20.44 2.73
CA THR A 438 22.03 -20.83 1.53
C THR A 438 21.28 -21.72 0.54
N SER A 439 20.17 -22.36 0.96
CA SER A 439 19.38 -23.27 0.12
C SER A 439 17.90 -22.93 0.25
N ARG A 440 17.21 -22.83 -0.89
CA ARG A 440 15.79 -22.44 -0.99
C ARG A 440 15.09 -23.37 -1.97
N ALA A 441 13.92 -23.90 -1.59
CA ALA A 441 13.08 -24.69 -2.47
C ALA A 441 12.09 -23.77 -3.21
N ILE A 442 12.45 -23.34 -4.41
CA ILE A 442 11.67 -22.33 -5.17
C ILE A 442 11.04 -23.02 -6.37
N LEU A 443 9.71 -23.02 -6.41
CA LEU A 443 8.89 -23.70 -7.41
C LEU A 443 8.30 -22.69 -8.40
N SER A 444 7.83 -23.19 -9.55
CA SER A 444 7.16 -22.42 -10.58
C SER A 444 6.22 -23.31 -11.39
N TRP A 445 5.39 -22.71 -12.24
CA TRP A 445 4.59 -23.39 -13.26
C TRP A 445 5.21 -23.20 -14.64
N ASN A 446 5.18 -24.22 -15.51
CA ASN A 446 5.70 -24.12 -16.89
C ASN A 446 4.61 -24.01 -17.97
N GLY A 447 3.34 -23.96 -17.57
CA GLY A 447 2.18 -24.01 -18.46
C GLY A 447 1.41 -25.34 -18.39
N SER A 448 2.02 -26.42 -17.92
CA SER A 448 1.41 -27.75 -17.84
C SER A 448 1.61 -28.50 -16.52
N GLN A 449 2.71 -28.26 -15.81
CA GLN A 449 3.01 -28.88 -14.51
C GLN A 449 3.90 -27.99 -13.64
N GLY A 450 3.99 -28.33 -12.35
CA GLY A 450 4.97 -27.77 -11.44
C GLY A 450 6.40 -28.11 -11.82
N ILE A 451 7.29 -27.13 -11.73
CA ILE A 451 8.73 -27.24 -12.02
C ILE A 451 9.53 -26.52 -10.93
N PRO A 452 10.82 -26.83 -10.76
CA PRO A 452 11.71 -25.96 -9.99
C PRO A 452 11.92 -24.64 -10.75
N PHE A 453 12.00 -23.51 -10.03
CA PHE A 453 12.31 -22.21 -10.61
C PHE A 453 13.82 -22.08 -10.88
N GLN A 454 14.31 -22.86 -11.84
CA GLN A 454 15.68 -22.85 -12.30
C GLN A 454 15.71 -22.57 -13.79
N TRP A 455 16.72 -21.84 -14.27
CA TRP A 455 16.83 -21.42 -15.67
C TRP A 455 16.61 -22.57 -16.67
N ALA A 456 17.25 -23.72 -16.42
CA ALA A 456 17.17 -24.89 -17.28
C ALA A 456 15.79 -25.60 -17.26
N SER A 457 14.96 -25.33 -16.26
CA SER A 457 13.64 -25.96 -16.09
C SER A 457 12.50 -25.12 -16.65
N LEU A 458 12.73 -23.82 -16.88
CA LEU A 458 11.76 -22.91 -17.46
C LEU A 458 11.45 -23.28 -18.93
N SER A 459 10.21 -23.02 -19.36
CA SER A 459 9.83 -23.15 -20.77
C SER A 459 10.60 -22.15 -21.64
N SER A 460 10.69 -22.42 -22.95
CA SER A 460 11.32 -21.50 -23.92
C SER A 460 10.68 -20.12 -23.93
N THR A 461 9.35 -20.05 -23.76
CA THR A 461 8.61 -18.78 -23.64
C THR A 461 9.03 -18.01 -22.39
N GLN A 462 9.12 -18.67 -21.24
CA GLN A 462 9.56 -18.05 -19.98
C GLN A 462 11.01 -17.58 -20.05
N GLN A 463 11.91 -18.39 -20.62
CA GLN A 463 13.30 -18.01 -20.84
C GLN A 463 13.40 -16.76 -21.74
N THR A 464 12.60 -16.70 -22.80
CA THR A 464 12.58 -15.53 -23.72
C THR A 464 12.16 -14.27 -22.98
N VAL A 465 11.08 -14.34 -22.19
CA VAL A 465 10.58 -13.21 -21.39
C VAL A 465 11.64 -12.73 -20.40
N LEU A 466 12.29 -13.66 -19.69
CA LEU A 466 13.31 -13.33 -18.69
C LEU A 466 14.67 -12.95 -19.28
N ASN A 467 14.90 -13.06 -20.59
CA ASN A 467 16.20 -12.84 -21.22
C ASN A 467 16.19 -11.72 -22.25
N ALA A 468 15.25 -10.77 -22.14
CA ALA A 468 15.11 -9.64 -23.06
C ALA A 468 16.42 -8.84 -23.27
N ASP A 469 17.31 -8.85 -22.29
CA ASP A 469 18.62 -8.17 -22.28
C ASP A 469 19.84 -9.13 -22.31
N GLY A 470 19.62 -10.43 -22.51
CA GLY A 470 20.69 -11.44 -22.50
C GLY A 470 21.14 -11.93 -21.11
N ASN A 471 20.51 -11.48 -20.01
CA ASN A 471 20.93 -11.79 -18.64
C ASN A 471 20.02 -12.79 -17.89
N GLY A 472 19.22 -13.59 -18.59
CA GLY A 472 18.15 -14.40 -18.01
C GLY A 472 18.58 -15.40 -16.95
N SER A 473 19.69 -16.13 -17.15
CA SER A 473 20.20 -17.08 -16.14
C SER A 473 20.71 -16.37 -14.87
N ALA A 474 21.41 -15.23 -15.04
CA ALA A 474 21.84 -14.39 -13.93
C ALA A 474 20.64 -13.80 -13.18
N ARG A 475 19.58 -13.41 -13.90
CA ARG A 475 18.34 -12.88 -13.33
C ARG A 475 17.59 -13.92 -12.51
N VAL A 476 17.45 -15.15 -13.01
CA VAL A 476 16.87 -16.25 -12.21
C VAL A 476 17.68 -16.46 -10.94
N SER A 477 19.02 -16.45 -11.02
CA SER A 477 19.88 -16.57 -9.83
C SER A 477 19.66 -15.41 -8.84
N TYR A 478 19.51 -14.19 -9.34
CA TYR A 478 19.23 -12.98 -8.55
C TYR A 478 17.89 -13.06 -7.81
N LEU A 479 16.82 -13.45 -8.52
CA LEU A 479 15.47 -13.64 -7.95
C LEU A 479 15.50 -14.73 -6.88
N ARG A 480 16.28 -15.80 -7.09
CA ARG A 480 16.49 -16.86 -6.09
C ARG A 480 17.31 -16.40 -4.87
N GLY A 481 17.87 -15.19 -4.88
CA GLY A 481 18.57 -14.59 -3.73
C GLY A 481 20.07 -14.33 -3.94
N ALA A 482 20.64 -14.65 -5.10
CA ALA A 482 22.05 -14.33 -5.36
C ALA A 482 22.25 -12.81 -5.48
N ARG A 483 23.28 -12.29 -4.81
CA ARG A 483 23.55 -10.84 -4.74
C ARG A 483 24.79 -10.39 -5.51
N SER A 484 25.53 -11.32 -6.13
CA SER A 484 26.82 -11.04 -6.78
C SER A 484 26.74 -10.15 -8.02
N ASN A 485 25.55 -9.99 -8.61
CA ASN A 485 25.30 -9.15 -9.79
C ASN A 485 24.56 -7.85 -9.44
N GLU A 486 24.35 -7.55 -8.15
CA GLU A 486 23.74 -6.30 -7.71
C GLU A 486 24.67 -5.12 -7.97
N VAL A 487 24.09 -3.96 -8.27
CA VAL A 487 24.81 -2.70 -8.41
C VAL A 487 25.47 -2.35 -7.07
N THR A 488 26.78 -2.11 -7.11
CA THR A 488 27.55 -1.68 -5.93
C THR A 488 27.38 -0.18 -5.68
N THR A 489 27.86 0.29 -4.53
CA THR A 489 27.93 1.73 -4.24
C THR A 489 28.77 2.53 -5.25
N LEU A 490 29.61 1.87 -6.05
CA LEU A 490 30.38 2.49 -7.14
C LEU A 490 29.60 2.52 -8.47
N GLY A 491 28.36 2.02 -8.50
CA GLY A 491 27.52 1.97 -9.69
C GLY A 491 27.82 0.80 -10.63
N THR A 492 28.56 -0.22 -10.19
CA THR A 492 28.92 -1.38 -11.03
C THR A 492 28.01 -2.58 -10.72
N GLY A 493 27.39 -3.19 -11.74
CA GLY A 493 26.54 -4.37 -11.58
C GLY A 493 25.48 -4.46 -12.67
N LEU A 494 24.71 -5.55 -12.68
CA LEU A 494 23.63 -5.78 -13.67
C LEU A 494 22.25 -5.46 -13.10
N PHE A 495 22.04 -5.77 -11.82
CA PHE A 495 20.72 -5.75 -11.21
C PHE A 495 20.64 -4.77 -10.05
N ARG A 496 19.43 -4.39 -9.70
CA ARG A 496 19.08 -3.57 -8.54
C ARG A 496 19.82 -3.98 -7.27
N ASP A 497 20.28 -2.99 -6.50
CA ASP A 497 20.76 -3.17 -5.13
C ASP A 497 19.57 -3.40 -4.19
N ARG A 498 19.63 -4.45 -3.37
CA ARG A 498 18.55 -4.77 -2.44
C ARG A 498 19.00 -4.58 -0.99
N ASP A 499 18.17 -3.94 -0.18
CA ASP A 499 18.38 -3.97 1.28
C ASP A 499 18.09 -5.36 1.85
N SER A 500 17.10 -6.06 1.27
CA SER A 500 16.74 -7.45 1.61
C SER A 500 16.43 -8.30 0.38
N VAL A 501 16.72 -9.60 0.48
CA VAL A 501 16.30 -10.60 -0.51
C VAL A 501 14.77 -10.70 -0.59
N LEU A 502 14.07 -10.46 0.53
CA LEU A 502 12.61 -10.47 0.59
C LEU A 502 12.04 -9.17 0.01
N GLY A 503 11.18 -9.30 -0.99
CA GLY A 503 10.41 -8.19 -1.54
C GLY A 503 9.46 -7.54 -0.53
N ASP A 504 8.93 -6.38 -0.86
CA ASP A 504 7.92 -5.70 -0.05
C ASP A 504 6.59 -6.49 0.03
N VAL A 505 5.94 -6.44 1.20
CA VAL A 505 4.62 -7.03 1.43
C VAL A 505 3.62 -5.91 1.70
N VAL A 506 2.78 -5.60 0.70
CA VAL A 506 1.88 -4.42 0.74
C VAL A 506 0.45 -4.80 1.11
N ASN A 507 -0.20 -5.69 0.35
CA ASN A 507 -1.61 -6.06 0.59
C ASN A 507 -1.81 -7.53 1.04
N SER A 508 -0.78 -8.38 0.95
CA SER A 508 -0.85 -9.78 1.38
C SER A 508 -0.69 -9.88 2.90
N SER A 509 -1.66 -10.46 3.59
CA SER A 509 -1.56 -10.77 5.02
C SER A 509 -0.94 -12.15 5.21
N PRO A 510 -0.06 -12.34 6.20
CA PRO A 510 0.43 -13.68 6.53
C PRO A 510 -0.69 -14.60 6.97
N ILE A 511 -0.72 -15.84 6.48
CA ILE A 511 -1.59 -16.92 6.97
C ILE A 511 -0.76 -17.98 7.66
N TRP A 512 -1.30 -18.60 8.72
CA TRP A 512 -0.68 -19.71 9.43
C TRP A 512 -1.36 -21.02 9.05
N VAL A 513 -0.57 -22.05 8.77
CA VAL A 513 -1.04 -23.40 8.54
C VAL A 513 -0.18 -24.37 9.36
N GLY A 514 -0.79 -24.99 10.36
CA GLY A 514 -0.19 -26.05 11.18
C GLY A 514 -1.10 -27.26 11.23
N ALA A 515 -1.21 -27.96 12.36
CA ALA A 515 -2.13 -29.10 12.51
C ALA A 515 -3.57 -28.76 12.02
N PRO A 516 -4.31 -29.68 11.36
CA PRO A 516 -5.67 -29.42 10.88
C PRO A 516 -6.61 -28.93 11.99
N GLN A 517 -7.30 -27.81 11.76
CA GLN A 517 -8.12 -27.14 12.79
C GLN A 517 -9.62 -27.34 12.62
N ASN A 518 -10.09 -27.81 11.45
CA ASN A 518 -11.52 -27.98 11.23
C ASN A 518 -12.14 -29.00 12.20
N SER A 519 -13.45 -28.91 12.33
CA SER A 519 -14.28 -29.80 13.14
C SER A 519 -15.24 -30.59 12.27
N TYR A 520 -14.75 -31.09 11.13
CA TYR A 520 -15.55 -31.91 10.23
C TYR A 520 -15.90 -33.26 10.86
N ALA A 521 -17.09 -33.76 10.56
CA ALA A 521 -17.54 -35.07 10.98
C ALA A 521 -16.83 -36.18 10.18
N ASP A 522 -16.70 -37.36 10.79
CA ASP A 522 -16.18 -38.54 10.09
C ASP A 522 -17.22 -39.20 9.18
N VAL A 523 -18.50 -38.99 9.48
CA VAL A 523 -19.63 -39.44 8.67
C VAL A 523 -20.29 -38.23 8.06
N TRP A 524 -20.23 -38.13 6.75
CA TRP A 524 -20.81 -37.04 5.98
C TRP A 524 -22.25 -37.35 5.60
N SER A 525 -23.09 -36.33 5.62
CA SER A 525 -24.46 -36.40 5.11
C SER A 525 -24.84 -35.04 4.56
N ASP A 526 -25.28 -35.01 3.31
CA ASP A 526 -25.92 -33.83 2.73
C ASP A 526 -27.40 -33.85 3.11
N LYS A 527 -27.86 -32.83 3.83
CA LYS A 527 -29.23 -32.78 4.35
C LYS A 527 -30.26 -32.37 3.30
N LEU A 528 -29.86 -31.64 2.27
CA LEU A 528 -30.73 -31.36 1.11
C LEU A 528 -30.85 -32.60 0.22
N TYR A 529 -29.81 -33.44 0.19
CA TYR A 529 -29.75 -34.66 -0.62
C TYR A 529 -29.39 -35.90 0.22
N PRO A 530 -30.29 -36.36 1.11
CA PRO A 530 -30.02 -37.46 2.05
C PRO A 530 -29.79 -38.82 1.36
N GLY A 531 -30.20 -38.96 0.09
CA GLY A 531 -29.93 -40.15 -0.73
C GLY A 531 -28.57 -40.13 -1.45
N SER A 532 -27.79 -39.06 -1.30
CA SER A 532 -26.43 -38.98 -1.86
C SER A 532 -25.51 -39.97 -1.15
N SER A 533 -24.45 -40.41 -1.86
CA SER A 533 -23.38 -41.23 -1.30
C SER A 533 -22.09 -40.41 -1.28
N PRO A 534 -21.80 -39.70 -0.17
CA PRO A 534 -20.59 -38.89 -0.03
C PRO A 534 -19.33 -39.72 -0.25
N ALA A 535 -18.36 -39.18 -0.99
CA ALA A 535 -17.08 -39.85 -1.25
C ALA A 535 -16.28 -40.05 0.05
N GLU A 536 -16.48 -39.17 1.01
CA GLU A 536 -15.89 -39.22 2.36
C GLU A 536 -16.32 -40.46 3.15
N ASN A 537 -17.48 -41.03 2.83
CA ASN A 537 -18.02 -42.23 3.46
C ASN A 537 -17.65 -43.52 2.70
N ALA A 538 -16.91 -43.42 1.59
CA ALA A 538 -16.57 -44.59 0.79
C ALA A 538 -15.70 -45.58 1.57
N SER A 539 -15.81 -46.87 1.25
CA SER A 539 -14.93 -47.88 1.87
C SER A 539 -13.47 -47.57 1.54
N GLY A 540 -12.63 -47.46 2.57
CA GLY A 540 -11.23 -47.08 2.45
C GLY A 540 -10.97 -45.57 2.37
N ALA A 541 -12.01 -44.72 2.45
CA ALA A 541 -11.86 -43.28 2.62
C ALA A 541 -11.21 -42.94 3.96
N GLN A 542 -10.34 -41.92 3.95
CA GLN A 542 -9.74 -41.39 5.17
C GLN A 542 -10.79 -40.56 5.94
N ALA A 543 -11.15 -41.03 7.14
CA ALA A 543 -11.92 -40.22 8.09
C ALA A 543 -11.15 -38.95 8.48
N TYR A 544 -11.85 -37.84 8.69
CA TYR A 544 -11.19 -36.56 8.99
C TYR A 544 -10.46 -36.58 10.34
N SER A 545 -11.00 -37.27 11.35
CA SER A 545 -10.34 -37.47 12.63
C SER A 545 -8.99 -38.19 12.50
N ASN A 546 -8.87 -39.13 11.57
CA ASN A 546 -7.61 -39.81 11.23
C ASN A 546 -6.64 -38.87 10.52
N TYR A 547 -7.13 -38.01 9.62
CA TYR A 547 -6.30 -36.98 8.99
C TYR A 547 -5.76 -35.97 10.01
N LYS A 548 -6.63 -35.47 10.90
CA LYS A 548 -6.29 -34.53 11.97
C LYS A 548 -5.26 -35.10 12.94
N SER A 549 -5.50 -36.31 13.45
CA SER A 549 -4.57 -36.98 14.36
C SER A 549 -3.24 -37.34 13.69
N GLY A 550 -3.27 -37.80 12.43
CA GLY A 550 -2.06 -38.09 11.65
C GLY A 550 -1.19 -36.86 11.34
N ASN A 551 -1.79 -35.67 11.31
CA ASN A 551 -1.11 -34.39 11.06
C ASN A 551 -1.00 -33.50 12.31
N GLN A 552 -1.18 -34.07 13.51
CA GLN A 552 -1.14 -33.31 14.77
C GLN A 552 0.22 -32.63 15.00
N THR A 553 1.31 -33.22 14.49
CA THR A 553 2.67 -32.68 14.57
C THR A 553 3.15 -32.05 13.27
N ARG A 554 2.22 -31.69 12.36
CA ARG A 554 2.56 -30.98 11.13
C ARG A 554 3.30 -29.68 11.48
N ALA A 555 4.38 -29.40 10.74
CA ALA A 555 5.11 -28.15 10.91
C ALA A 555 4.19 -26.94 10.66
N ASP A 556 4.29 -25.96 11.55
CA ASP A 556 3.59 -24.70 11.45
C ASP A 556 4.31 -23.81 10.44
N ILE A 557 3.65 -23.47 9.34
CA ILE A 557 4.22 -22.64 8.27
C ILE A 557 3.41 -21.35 8.12
N ILE A 558 4.11 -20.23 8.02
CA ILE A 558 3.55 -18.90 7.72
C ILE A 558 3.69 -18.64 6.23
N TYR A 559 2.57 -18.45 5.54
CA TYR A 559 2.55 -18.14 4.11
C TYR A 559 2.13 -16.70 3.84
N ASN A 560 2.83 -16.02 2.93
CA ASN A 560 2.43 -14.70 2.43
C ASN A 560 2.91 -14.50 0.99
N GLY A 561 2.17 -13.67 0.25
CA GLY A 561 2.65 -13.12 -1.01
C GLY A 561 3.63 -11.97 -0.80
N SER A 562 4.56 -11.80 -1.72
CA SER A 562 5.54 -10.71 -1.75
C SER A 562 5.74 -10.16 -3.17
N ASN A 563 6.12 -8.88 -3.24
CA ASN A 563 6.36 -8.15 -4.50
C ASN A 563 7.79 -8.32 -5.06
N ASP A 564 8.49 -9.38 -4.64
CA ASP A 564 9.61 -9.97 -5.38
C ASP A 564 9.16 -11.02 -6.40
N GLY A 565 7.85 -11.29 -6.47
CA GLY A 565 7.25 -12.24 -7.41
C GLY A 565 6.85 -13.57 -6.79
N MET A 566 6.95 -13.75 -5.47
CA MET A 566 6.77 -15.06 -4.85
C MET A 566 5.69 -15.11 -3.77
N LEU A 567 5.06 -16.26 -3.64
CA LEU A 567 4.56 -16.71 -2.35
C LEU A 567 5.75 -17.30 -1.57
N HIS A 568 5.87 -16.98 -0.28
CA HIS A 568 6.86 -17.56 0.63
C HIS A 568 6.17 -18.38 1.72
N GLY A 569 6.88 -19.37 2.28
CA GLY A 569 6.46 -20.17 3.42
C GLY A 569 7.57 -20.30 4.47
N TYR A 570 7.35 -19.78 5.68
CA TYR A 570 8.35 -19.73 6.77
C TYR A 570 8.00 -20.66 7.93
N ARG A 571 8.99 -21.41 8.41
CA ARG A 571 8.84 -22.34 9.54
C ARG A 571 8.66 -21.60 10.86
N SER A 572 7.66 -22.01 11.64
CA SER A 572 7.24 -21.35 12.87
C SER A 572 6.93 -22.32 14.03
N GLY A 573 7.66 -23.43 14.12
CA GLY A 573 7.45 -24.47 15.15
C GLY A 573 6.51 -25.59 14.72
N ALA A 574 5.97 -26.33 15.68
CA ALA A 574 4.92 -27.32 15.48
C ALA A 574 4.22 -27.60 16.82
N ASN A 575 3.12 -28.35 16.79
CA ASN A 575 2.60 -28.98 17.99
C ASN A 575 3.29 -30.34 18.24
N ASP A 576 3.41 -30.73 19.51
CA ASP A 576 3.72 -32.10 19.90
C ASP A 576 2.49 -33.01 19.75
N SER A 577 2.67 -34.31 20.01
CA SER A 577 1.59 -35.30 19.92
C SER A 577 0.47 -35.09 20.96
N SER A 578 0.70 -34.24 21.96
CA SER A 578 -0.29 -33.84 22.97
C SER A 578 -1.01 -32.53 22.60
N GLY A 579 -0.67 -31.92 21.46
CA GLY A 579 -1.25 -30.67 21.00
C GLY A 579 -0.63 -29.42 21.61
N ASN A 580 0.51 -29.53 22.31
CA ASN A 580 1.21 -28.36 22.86
C ASN A 580 2.19 -27.80 21.84
N TYR A 581 2.25 -26.47 21.71
CA TYR A 581 3.26 -25.82 20.89
C TYR A 581 4.67 -26.14 21.40
N SER A 582 5.53 -26.62 20.50
CA SER A 582 6.89 -27.06 20.79
C SER A 582 7.84 -26.68 19.66
N THR A 583 9.02 -26.19 20.06
CA THR A 583 10.11 -25.88 19.11
C THR A 583 11.23 -26.92 19.12
N ALA A 584 11.01 -28.05 19.82
CA ALA A 584 12.07 -29.04 20.06
C ALA A 584 12.37 -29.89 18.82
N ALA A 585 11.33 -30.34 18.11
CA ALA A 585 11.46 -31.13 16.88
C ALA A 585 11.50 -30.25 15.62
N THR A 586 10.66 -29.21 15.60
CA THR A 586 10.54 -28.25 14.51
C THR A 586 10.89 -26.87 15.04
N PRO A 587 11.98 -26.23 14.59
CA PRO A 587 12.37 -24.91 15.07
C PRO A 587 11.34 -23.82 14.77
N ASN A 588 11.35 -22.74 15.55
CA ASN A 588 10.60 -21.52 15.31
C ASN A 588 11.58 -20.39 14.96
N ASP A 589 12.07 -20.40 13.73
CA ASP A 589 13.24 -19.62 13.33
C ASP A 589 13.06 -18.85 12.02
N GLY A 590 11.86 -18.88 11.43
CA GLY A 590 11.57 -18.13 10.21
C GLY A 590 12.29 -18.67 8.97
N GLN A 591 12.85 -19.89 9.01
CA GLN A 591 13.47 -20.50 7.84
C GLN A 591 12.45 -20.64 6.71
N GLU A 592 12.77 -20.13 5.51
CA GLU A 592 11.92 -20.32 4.34
C GLU A 592 12.03 -21.77 3.86
N VAL A 593 10.93 -22.51 3.94
CA VAL A 593 10.88 -23.94 3.56
C VAL A 593 10.32 -24.17 2.16
N ILE A 594 9.60 -23.18 1.62
CA ILE A 594 9.07 -23.21 0.25
C ILE A 594 8.86 -21.79 -0.25
N ALA A 595 9.06 -21.59 -1.55
CA ALA A 595 8.57 -20.42 -2.26
C ALA A 595 7.99 -20.83 -3.62
N TYR A 596 7.07 -20.04 -4.15
CA TYR A 596 6.43 -20.28 -5.45
C TYR A 596 6.40 -19.00 -6.28
N VAL A 597 6.94 -19.06 -7.51
CA VAL A 597 6.93 -17.98 -8.50
C VAL A 597 5.85 -18.27 -9.55
N PRO A 598 4.71 -17.57 -9.56
CA PRO A 598 3.69 -17.75 -10.58
C PRO A 598 4.22 -17.40 -11.97
N ALA A 599 3.86 -18.16 -12.99
CA ALA A 599 4.26 -17.89 -14.37
C ALA A 599 3.74 -16.52 -14.84
N ALA A 600 2.53 -16.13 -14.43
CA ALA A 600 1.94 -14.82 -14.70
C ALA A 600 2.73 -13.64 -14.09
N ALA A 601 3.49 -13.86 -13.00
CA ALA A 601 4.31 -12.81 -12.36
C ALA A 601 5.66 -12.62 -13.07
N GLN A 602 6.15 -13.62 -13.81
CA GLN A 602 7.52 -13.62 -14.38
C GLN A 602 7.76 -12.48 -15.37
N ALA A 603 6.75 -12.07 -16.14
CA ALA A 603 6.89 -10.98 -17.12
C ALA A 603 7.34 -9.66 -16.51
N ASN A 604 6.90 -9.37 -15.29
CA ASN A 604 7.23 -8.12 -14.60
C ASN A 604 8.57 -8.21 -13.84
N THR A 605 9.17 -9.40 -13.68
CA THR A 605 10.40 -9.57 -12.88
C THR A 605 11.63 -8.91 -13.52
N LEU A 606 11.58 -8.61 -14.82
CA LEU A 606 12.56 -7.73 -15.48
C LEU A 606 12.63 -6.37 -14.77
N GLN A 607 11.49 -5.78 -14.43
CA GLN A 607 11.42 -4.52 -13.69
C GLN A 607 12.02 -4.68 -12.31
N TYR A 608 11.67 -5.73 -11.56
CA TYR A 608 12.20 -5.96 -10.21
C TYR A 608 13.74 -6.04 -10.16
N SER A 609 14.36 -6.59 -11.22
CA SER A 609 15.82 -6.63 -11.35
C SER A 609 16.47 -5.34 -11.88
N ASN A 610 15.69 -4.36 -12.33
CA ASN A 610 16.21 -3.12 -12.93
C ASN A 610 16.88 -2.23 -11.86
N PRO A 611 18.13 -1.74 -12.06
CA PRO A 611 18.79 -0.82 -11.14
C PRO A 611 17.99 0.42 -10.74
N THR A 612 17.11 0.90 -11.63
CA THR A 612 16.21 2.03 -11.38
C THR A 612 14.76 1.55 -11.20
N TYR A 613 14.57 0.46 -10.46
CA TYR A 613 13.28 -0.21 -10.28
C TYR A 613 12.19 0.74 -9.78
N ALA A 614 11.21 1.00 -10.64
CA ALA A 614 9.94 1.57 -10.24
C ALA A 614 9.03 0.46 -9.70
N HIS A 615 8.45 0.67 -8.52
CA HIS A 615 7.64 -0.36 -7.85
C HIS A 615 6.57 -0.96 -8.76
N GLN A 616 6.46 -2.28 -8.68
CA GLN A 616 5.43 -3.09 -9.32
C GLN A 616 4.84 -4.03 -8.26
N TYR A 617 3.55 -4.32 -8.40
CA TYR A 617 2.91 -5.39 -7.64
C TYR A 617 3.14 -6.73 -8.34
N PHE A 618 3.26 -7.80 -7.55
CA PHE A 618 3.41 -9.17 -8.08
C PHE A 618 2.47 -10.15 -7.38
N VAL A 619 2.88 -10.78 -6.29
CA VAL A 619 2.04 -11.70 -5.51
C VAL A 619 1.53 -10.94 -4.31
N ASP A 620 0.44 -10.19 -4.50
CA ASP A 620 0.03 -9.16 -3.54
C ASP A 620 -1.28 -9.49 -2.82
N ALA A 621 -1.96 -10.58 -3.16
CA ALA A 621 -3.18 -11.01 -2.45
C ALA A 621 -2.87 -11.89 -1.24
N THR A 622 -3.76 -11.87 -0.25
CA THR A 622 -3.72 -12.80 0.89
C THR A 622 -4.14 -14.19 0.42
N PRO A 623 -3.27 -15.23 0.51
CA PRO A 623 -3.65 -16.59 0.11
C PRO A 623 -4.71 -17.17 1.06
N ALA A 624 -5.44 -18.18 0.57
CA ALA A 624 -6.30 -19.03 1.39
C ALA A 624 -5.64 -20.39 1.58
N ALA A 625 -5.83 -21.02 2.72
CA ALA A 625 -5.49 -22.42 2.92
C ALA A 625 -6.57 -23.13 3.74
N ASP A 626 -6.99 -24.30 3.29
CA ASP A 626 -7.97 -25.13 3.98
C ASP A 626 -7.88 -26.59 3.49
N ASP A 627 -8.59 -27.47 4.20
CA ASP A 627 -8.67 -28.89 3.89
C ASP A 627 -9.78 -29.18 2.86
N LEU A 628 -9.51 -30.12 1.95
CA LEU A 628 -10.47 -30.64 0.98
C LEU A 628 -10.26 -32.14 0.76
N PHE A 629 -11.29 -32.81 0.23
CA PHE A 629 -11.28 -34.25 0.03
C PHE A 629 -11.37 -34.64 -1.45
N TYR A 630 -10.44 -35.47 -1.89
CA TYR A 630 -10.48 -36.17 -3.18
C TYR A 630 -9.61 -37.43 -3.12
N ASN A 631 -9.72 -38.32 -4.10
CA ASN A 631 -8.94 -39.56 -4.15
C ASN A 631 -8.95 -40.37 -2.83
N ASN A 632 -10.10 -40.41 -2.15
CA ASN A 632 -10.30 -41.07 -0.86
C ASN A 632 -9.42 -40.56 0.30
N ALA A 633 -8.82 -39.37 0.18
CA ALA A 633 -7.93 -38.78 1.18
C ALA A 633 -8.19 -37.29 1.40
N TRP A 634 -7.81 -36.80 2.58
CA TRP A 634 -7.81 -35.38 2.90
C TRP A 634 -6.48 -34.74 2.51
N HIS A 635 -6.57 -33.54 1.95
CA HIS A 635 -5.46 -32.69 1.52
C HIS A 635 -5.65 -31.29 2.09
N THR A 636 -4.56 -30.56 2.33
CA THR A 636 -4.60 -29.11 2.57
C THR A 636 -4.07 -28.41 1.34
N TRP A 637 -4.91 -27.63 0.67
CA TRP A 637 -4.47 -26.79 -0.44
C TRP A 637 -4.29 -25.34 0.00
N LEU A 638 -3.35 -24.67 -0.65
CA LEU A 638 -3.20 -23.22 -0.62
C LEU A 638 -3.57 -22.66 -1.99
N ILE A 639 -4.44 -21.64 -2.02
CA ILE A 639 -4.83 -20.93 -3.24
C ILE A 639 -4.46 -19.46 -3.08
N GLY A 640 -3.60 -18.95 -3.96
CA GLY A 640 -3.15 -17.56 -3.94
C GLY A 640 -3.56 -16.79 -5.20
N GLY A 641 -3.84 -15.50 -5.01
CA GLY A 641 -4.03 -14.53 -6.09
C GLY A 641 -2.82 -13.60 -6.25
N LEU A 642 -2.86 -12.73 -7.25
CA LEU A 642 -1.81 -11.74 -7.50
C LEU A 642 -2.17 -10.34 -6.99
N GLY A 643 -3.39 -10.09 -6.52
CA GLY A 643 -3.81 -8.75 -6.09
C GLY A 643 -3.61 -7.75 -7.23
N ALA A 644 -2.91 -6.64 -6.98
CA ALA A 644 -2.58 -5.66 -8.03
C ALA A 644 -1.56 -6.17 -9.06
N GLY A 645 -0.87 -7.27 -8.80
CA GLY A 645 0.20 -7.75 -9.67
C GLY A 645 -0.26 -8.48 -10.93
N GLY A 646 -1.53 -8.94 -10.98
CA GLY A 646 -2.06 -9.53 -12.21
C GLY A 646 -3.41 -10.25 -12.07
N GLN A 647 -3.86 -10.78 -13.20
CA GLN A 647 -5.16 -11.47 -13.35
C GLN A 647 -4.96 -12.98 -13.37
N ALA A 648 -4.53 -13.54 -12.23
CA ALA A 648 -4.20 -14.95 -12.10
C ALA A 648 -4.43 -15.50 -10.69
N LEU A 649 -4.58 -16.83 -10.60
CA LEU A 649 -4.54 -17.59 -9.34
C LEU A 649 -3.63 -18.80 -9.50
N PHE A 650 -3.03 -19.25 -8.41
CA PHE A 650 -2.24 -20.47 -8.32
C PHE A 650 -2.68 -21.33 -7.14
N MET A 651 -2.43 -22.63 -7.25
CA MET A 651 -2.89 -23.65 -6.30
C MET A 651 -1.74 -24.59 -5.95
N LEU A 652 -1.49 -24.79 -4.66
CA LEU A 652 -0.44 -25.67 -4.13
C LEU A 652 -1.04 -26.71 -3.19
N ASP A 653 -0.55 -27.94 -3.23
CA ASP A 653 -0.78 -28.93 -2.17
C ASP A 653 0.29 -28.72 -1.10
N ILE A 654 -0.14 -28.25 0.07
CA ILE A 654 0.72 -27.96 1.23
C ILE A 654 0.48 -28.94 2.39
N SER A 655 -0.13 -30.10 2.11
CA SER A 655 -0.54 -31.07 3.12
C SER A 655 0.62 -31.51 4.02
N ASN A 656 1.81 -31.70 3.44
CA ASN A 656 2.98 -32.22 4.12
C ASN A 656 4.23 -31.34 3.86
N PRO A 657 4.58 -30.43 4.79
CA PRO A 657 5.78 -29.59 4.68
C PRO A 657 7.10 -30.34 4.58
N ALA A 658 7.17 -31.61 5.02
CA ALA A 658 8.39 -32.41 4.87
C ALA A 658 8.69 -32.77 3.40
N ASN A 659 7.71 -32.64 2.50
CA ASN A 659 7.86 -32.90 1.08
C ASN A 659 8.27 -31.65 0.28
N PHE A 660 8.45 -30.49 0.92
CA PHE A 660 8.82 -29.25 0.22
C PHE A 660 10.24 -29.34 -0.33
N ALA A 661 10.32 -29.63 -1.64
CA ALA A 661 11.56 -29.76 -2.38
C ALA A 661 11.31 -29.48 -3.86
N GLU A 662 12.32 -28.94 -4.53
CA GLU A 662 12.31 -28.69 -5.97
C GLU A 662 12.08 -29.95 -6.81
N THR A 663 12.56 -31.10 -6.34
CA THR A 663 12.33 -32.41 -6.98
C THR A 663 10.87 -32.86 -6.93
N ASN A 664 10.06 -32.29 -6.04
CA ASN A 664 8.65 -32.64 -5.84
C ASN A 664 7.69 -31.63 -6.49
N ALA A 665 8.21 -30.67 -7.27
CA ALA A 665 7.43 -29.57 -7.84
C ALA A 665 6.14 -30.01 -8.55
N ALA A 666 6.20 -31.09 -9.34
CA ALA A 666 5.06 -31.61 -10.10
C ALA A 666 3.91 -32.12 -9.21
N SER A 667 4.19 -32.51 -7.96
CA SER A 667 3.18 -32.92 -6.98
C SER A 667 2.70 -31.78 -6.07
N LEU A 668 3.55 -30.77 -5.85
CA LEU A 668 3.26 -29.64 -4.97
C LEU A 668 2.46 -28.55 -5.68
N VAL A 669 2.70 -28.31 -6.97
CA VAL A 669 1.99 -27.28 -7.75
C VAL A 669 0.82 -27.93 -8.49
N ILE A 670 -0.40 -27.64 -8.04
CA ILE A 670 -1.63 -28.22 -8.61
C ILE A 670 -1.96 -27.58 -9.95
N LYS A 671 -2.06 -26.24 -9.99
CA LYS A 671 -2.44 -25.50 -11.19
C LYS A 671 -2.16 -24.01 -11.06
N GLU A 672 -1.93 -23.36 -12.20
CA GLU A 672 -2.03 -21.92 -12.36
C GLU A 672 -3.04 -21.58 -13.46
N ILE A 673 -3.87 -20.56 -13.20
CA ILE A 673 -4.83 -20.00 -14.17
C ILE A 673 -4.62 -18.50 -14.32
N SER A 674 -4.83 -17.99 -15.52
CA SER A 674 -4.86 -16.56 -15.83
C SER A 674 -6.06 -16.22 -16.71
N ASN A 675 -6.30 -14.93 -16.94
CA ASN A 675 -7.35 -14.49 -17.88
C ASN A 675 -7.21 -15.13 -19.29
N ALA A 676 -5.99 -15.49 -19.69
CA ALA A 676 -5.69 -16.13 -20.97
C ALA A 676 -5.87 -17.66 -20.96
N THR A 677 -5.77 -18.32 -19.81
CA THR A 677 -5.80 -19.79 -19.70
C THR A 677 -7.03 -20.34 -19.00
N LEU A 678 -7.78 -19.49 -18.30
CA LEU A 678 -9.01 -19.86 -17.62
C LEU A 678 -10.13 -20.13 -18.63
N SER A 679 -10.73 -21.32 -18.52
CA SER A 679 -11.91 -21.74 -19.26
C SER A 679 -12.87 -22.43 -18.30
N CYS A 680 -14.15 -22.08 -18.39
CA CYS A 680 -15.19 -22.59 -17.51
C CYS A 680 -16.08 -23.57 -18.26
N VAL A 681 -16.58 -24.58 -17.54
CA VAL A 681 -17.44 -25.63 -18.07
C VAL A 681 -18.73 -25.04 -18.67
N ASN A 682 -19.29 -24.01 -18.03
CA ASN A 682 -20.50 -23.34 -18.49
C ASN A 682 -20.24 -22.13 -19.42
N LYS A 683 -18.99 -21.66 -19.53
CA LYS A 683 -18.60 -20.52 -20.39
C LYS A 683 -17.11 -20.59 -20.73
N SER A 684 -16.76 -21.03 -21.93
CA SER A 684 -15.36 -21.21 -22.34
C SER A 684 -14.54 -19.91 -22.40
N THR A 685 -15.21 -18.75 -22.52
CA THR A 685 -14.60 -17.41 -22.55
C THR A 685 -14.59 -16.70 -21.20
N CYS A 686 -14.87 -17.41 -20.10
CA CYS A 686 -14.96 -16.81 -18.77
C CYS A 686 -13.65 -16.15 -18.29
N GLY A 687 -12.50 -16.48 -18.89
CA GLY A 687 -11.25 -15.78 -18.65
C GLY A 687 -11.32 -14.26 -18.91
N ASN A 688 -12.23 -13.80 -19.78
CA ASN A 688 -12.47 -12.36 -20.02
C ASN A 688 -13.12 -11.63 -18.83
N ASP A 689 -13.71 -12.38 -17.90
CA ASP A 689 -14.31 -11.86 -16.67
C ASP A 689 -13.34 -11.93 -15.49
N LEU A 690 -12.20 -12.62 -15.61
CA LEU A 690 -11.15 -12.60 -14.59
C LEU A 690 -10.37 -11.28 -14.62
N GLY A 691 -10.41 -10.56 -13.51
CA GLY A 691 -9.67 -9.32 -13.26
C GLY A 691 -8.53 -9.53 -12.27
N TYR A 692 -8.06 -8.44 -11.66
CA TYR A 692 -7.03 -8.48 -10.62
C TYR A 692 -7.55 -9.13 -9.34
N THR A 693 -6.88 -10.18 -8.87
CA THR A 693 -7.42 -11.15 -7.90
C THR A 693 -7.12 -10.79 -6.45
N PHE A 694 -7.90 -9.88 -5.86
CA PHE A 694 -7.71 -9.40 -4.48
C PHE A 694 -8.36 -10.28 -3.40
N GLY A 695 -9.49 -10.91 -3.71
CA GLY A 695 -10.24 -11.69 -2.74
C GLY A 695 -9.51 -12.97 -2.34
N THR A 696 -9.53 -13.28 -1.05
CA THR A 696 -9.09 -14.58 -0.53
C THR A 696 -10.14 -15.65 -0.88
N PRO A 697 -9.79 -16.70 -1.64
CA PRO A 697 -10.72 -17.78 -1.96
C PRO A 697 -11.27 -18.49 -0.72
N VAL A 698 -12.47 -19.05 -0.81
CA VAL A 698 -13.08 -19.85 0.27
C VAL A 698 -13.16 -21.30 -0.18
N ILE A 699 -12.43 -22.19 0.48
CA ILE A 699 -12.47 -23.63 0.21
C ILE A 699 -13.66 -24.23 0.98
N THR A 700 -14.50 -25.01 0.30
CA THR A 700 -15.73 -25.58 0.88
C THR A 700 -16.19 -26.81 0.12
N ARG A 701 -17.14 -27.54 0.71
CA ARG A 701 -17.88 -28.63 0.08
C ARG A 701 -19.17 -28.14 -0.60
N PHE A 702 -19.59 -28.79 -1.68
CA PHE A 702 -20.82 -28.49 -2.44
C PHE A 702 -21.76 -29.69 -2.53
N HIS A 703 -23.04 -29.43 -2.82
CA HIS A 703 -24.10 -30.46 -2.88
C HIS A 703 -23.92 -31.51 -3.99
N ASN A 704 -23.06 -31.26 -4.97
CA ASN A 704 -22.70 -32.27 -5.97
C ASN A 704 -21.72 -33.34 -5.42
N GLY A 705 -21.34 -33.24 -4.15
CA GLY A 705 -20.45 -34.16 -3.46
C GLY A 705 -18.96 -33.87 -3.62
N GLN A 706 -18.60 -32.78 -4.30
CA GLN A 706 -17.22 -32.38 -4.51
C GLN A 706 -16.81 -31.27 -3.55
N TRP A 707 -15.52 -31.22 -3.25
CA TRP A 707 -14.88 -30.06 -2.64
C TRP A 707 -14.38 -29.10 -3.70
N GLY A 708 -14.13 -27.86 -3.31
CA GLY A 708 -13.60 -26.86 -4.22
C GLY A 708 -13.42 -25.52 -3.56
N ALA A 709 -13.38 -24.45 -4.37
CA ALA A 709 -13.13 -23.10 -3.89
C ALA A 709 -14.03 -22.07 -4.60
N VAL A 710 -14.46 -21.05 -3.85
CA VAL A 710 -15.26 -19.93 -4.34
C VAL A 710 -14.43 -18.65 -4.26
N PHE A 711 -14.42 -17.85 -5.32
CA PHE A 711 -13.70 -16.57 -5.34
C PHE A 711 -14.38 -15.54 -6.25
N GLY A 712 -14.22 -14.26 -5.90
CA GLY A 712 -14.65 -13.15 -6.74
C GLY A 712 -13.75 -12.97 -7.95
N ASN A 713 -14.30 -12.42 -9.03
CA ASN A 713 -13.56 -12.23 -10.27
C ASN A 713 -12.48 -11.14 -10.21
N GLY A 714 -12.45 -10.31 -9.18
CA GLY A 714 -11.53 -9.18 -9.08
C GLY A 714 -11.99 -7.95 -9.87
N TYR A 715 -11.14 -6.93 -9.98
CA TYR A 715 -11.47 -5.71 -10.75
C TYR A 715 -10.74 -5.61 -12.08
N ASN A 716 -11.25 -4.75 -12.95
CA ASN A 716 -10.65 -4.44 -14.26
C ASN A 716 -10.47 -5.67 -15.16
N SER A 717 -11.40 -6.62 -15.09
CA SER A 717 -11.55 -7.67 -16.10
C SER A 717 -11.84 -7.08 -17.48
N SER A 718 -11.65 -7.85 -18.56
CA SER A 718 -11.86 -7.36 -19.94
C SER A 718 -13.30 -6.91 -20.18
N ASN A 719 -14.28 -7.73 -19.76
CA ASN A 719 -15.71 -7.40 -19.88
C ASN A 719 -16.20 -6.41 -18.81
N GLY A 720 -15.50 -6.31 -17.68
CA GLY A 720 -15.81 -5.36 -16.62
C GLY A 720 -17.09 -5.67 -15.83
N HIS A 721 -17.58 -6.91 -15.87
CA HIS A 721 -18.71 -7.38 -15.07
C HIS A 721 -18.27 -7.79 -13.66
N ALA A 722 -19.21 -7.78 -12.70
CA ALA A 722 -19.08 -8.46 -11.43
C ALA A 722 -19.50 -9.94 -11.57
N ALA A 723 -18.60 -10.87 -11.24
CA ALA A 723 -18.84 -12.31 -11.38
C ALA A 723 -18.23 -13.11 -10.23
N LEU A 724 -18.83 -14.27 -9.95
CA LEU A 724 -18.32 -15.25 -9.00
C LEU A 724 -17.76 -16.45 -9.76
N PHE A 725 -16.57 -16.91 -9.38
CA PHE A 725 -16.00 -18.15 -9.87
C PHE A 725 -16.08 -19.26 -8.82
N ILE A 726 -16.33 -20.47 -9.30
CA ILE A 726 -16.33 -21.69 -8.49
C ILE A 726 -15.40 -22.68 -9.15
N MET A 727 -14.38 -23.11 -8.41
CA MET A 727 -13.50 -24.21 -8.75
C MET A 727 -14.02 -25.48 -8.08
N LEU A 728 -14.12 -26.60 -8.80
CA LEU A 728 -14.37 -27.92 -8.24
C LEU A 728 -13.13 -28.79 -8.36
N ALA A 729 -12.79 -29.50 -7.29
CA ALA A 729 -11.80 -30.57 -7.31
C ALA A 729 -12.51 -31.86 -7.78
N GLY A 730 -12.12 -32.36 -8.96
CA GLY A 730 -12.56 -33.66 -9.46
C GLY A 730 -12.17 -34.80 -8.51
N SER A 731 -12.66 -36.02 -8.78
CA SER A 731 -12.33 -37.20 -7.96
C SER A 731 -10.83 -37.49 -7.86
N SER A 732 -10.04 -37.07 -8.86
CA SER A 732 -8.57 -37.16 -8.87
C SER A 732 -7.86 -35.89 -8.41
N GLY A 733 -8.58 -34.88 -7.91
CA GLY A 733 -8.05 -33.56 -7.57
C GLY A 733 -7.89 -32.62 -8.78
N THR A 734 -8.32 -33.01 -9.98
CA THR A 734 -8.20 -32.15 -11.17
C THR A 734 -9.17 -30.96 -11.09
N PRO A 735 -8.71 -29.70 -11.16
CA PRO A 735 -9.59 -28.54 -11.07
C PRO A 735 -10.43 -28.29 -12.34
N SER A 736 -11.73 -28.06 -12.18
CA SER A 736 -12.64 -27.50 -13.18
C SER A 736 -13.27 -26.20 -12.67
N PHE A 737 -13.74 -25.33 -13.57
CA PHE A 737 -14.22 -23.99 -13.21
C PHE A 737 -15.61 -23.69 -13.75
N TYR A 738 -16.37 -22.89 -13.00
CA TYR A 738 -17.68 -22.38 -13.34
C TYR A 738 -17.73 -20.88 -13.04
N GLU A 739 -18.50 -20.14 -13.84
CA GLU A 739 -18.71 -18.70 -13.66
C GLU A 739 -20.20 -18.41 -13.43
N LEU A 740 -20.52 -17.60 -12.43
CA LEU A 740 -21.85 -17.01 -12.23
C LEU A 740 -21.75 -15.48 -12.42
N ASP A 741 -22.16 -15.02 -13.60
CA ASP A 741 -22.16 -13.60 -13.98
C ASP A 741 -23.42 -12.88 -13.47
N THR A 742 -23.24 -11.74 -12.79
CA THR A 742 -24.35 -10.90 -12.32
C THR A 742 -24.98 -10.06 -13.44
N GLY A 743 -24.28 -9.89 -14.56
CA GLY A 743 -24.61 -8.97 -15.64
C GLY A 743 -24.37 -7.50 -15.29
N SER A 744 -23.88 -7.19 -14.08
CA SER A 744 -23.60 -5.82 -13.64
C SER A 744 -22.19 -5.39 -14.04
N GLY A 745 -22.10 -4.53 -15.06
CA GLY A 745 -20.82 -4.04 -15.60
C GLY A 745 -20.86 -2.57 -15.99
N GLN A 746 -20.00 -2.13 -16.91
CA GLN A 746 -19.82 -0.70 -17.23
C GLN A 746 -21.11 0.08 -17.55
N SER A 747 -22.10 -0.58 -18.16
CA SER A 747 -23.42 0.01 -18.47
C SER A 747 -24.27 0.30 -17.23
N ASN A 748 -23.94 -0.33 -16.11
CA ASN A 748 -24.60 -0.18 -14.82
C ASN A 748 -23.83 0.72 -13.84
N ASP A 749 -22.72 1.35 -14.26
CA ASP A 749 -21.90 2.21 -13.41
C ASP A 749 -22.74 3.33 -12.78
N PRO A 750 -22.92 3.32 -11.44
CA PRO A 750 -23.71 4.35 -10.75
C PRO A 750 -23.14 5.75 -10.96
N SER A 751 -21.83 5.87 -11.13
CA SER A 751 -21.16 7.16 -11.39
C SER A 751 -21.40 7.69 -12.81
N GLY A 752 -21.95 6.89 -13.72
CA GLY A 752 -22.12 7.25 -15.13
C GLY A 752 -20.80 7.48 -15.89
N GLY A 753 -19.66 7.08 -15.30
CA GLY A 753 -18.32 7.21 -15.87
C GLY A 753 -17.90 6.04 -16.76
N GLY A 754 -18.69 4.97 -16.82
CA GLY A 754 -18.35 3.74 -17.55
C GLY A 754 -17.23 2.94 -16.87
N ASN A 755 -17.08 3.08 -15.54
CA ASN A 755 -16.14 2.30 -14.74
C ASN A 755 -16.47 0.81 -14.81
N LYS A 756 -15.46 -0.05 -14.64
CA LYS A 756 -15.67 -1.50 -14.58
C LYS A 756 -16.07 -1.94 -13.18
N ASN A 757 -16.93 -2.94 -13.10
CA ASN A 757 -17.33 -3.57 -11.85
C ASN A 757 -16.40 -4.76 -11.51
N GLY A 758 -16.66 -5.42 -10.39
CA GLY A 758 -15.91 -6.59 -9.94
C GLY A 758 -16.25 -7.00 -8.51
N ILE A 759 -16.05 -8.28 -8.18
CA ILE A 759 -16.20 -8.82 -6.83
C ILE A 759 -14.81 -9.12 -6.26
N TYR A 760 -14.49 -8.60 -5.08
CA TYR A 760 -13.27 -8.98 -4.36
C TYR A 760 -13.54 -10.24 -3.55
N TYR A 761 -14.22 -10.11 -2.41
CA TYR A 761 -14.44 -11.20 -1.47
C TYR A 761 -15.81 -11.83 -1.65
N ALA A 762 -15.86 -13.16 -1.45
CA ALA A 762 -17.08 -13.94 -1.36
C ALA A 762 -17.18 -14.60 0.01
N THR A 763 -18.41 -14.85 0.47
CA THR A 763 -18.69 -15.52 1.75
C THR A 763 -19.66 -16.66 1.51
N THR A 764 -19.22 -17.89 1.71
CA THR A 764 -20.09 -19.07 1.66
C THR A 764 -20.89 -19.19 2.95
N VAL A 765 -22.08 -19.74 2.84
CA VAL A 765 -23.04 -19.91 3.94
C VAL A 765 -23.60 -21.32 3.88
N ASP A 766 -23.50 -21.99 5.02
CA ASP A 766 -24.18 -23.24 5.36
C ASP A 766 -25.29 -22.90 6.36
N LEU A 767 -26.54 -23.05 5.94
CA LEU A 767 -27.76 -22.69 6.64
C LEU A 767 -28.34 -23.84 7.46
N ASP A 768 -27.92 -25.09 7.26
CA ASP A 768 -28.40 -26.22 8.05
C ASP A 768 -27.32 -26.90 8.91
N GLY A 769 -26.08 -26.47 8.79
CA GLY A 769 -24.94 -26.89 9.59
C GLY A 769 -24.54 -28.33 9.30
N ASP A 770 -24.45 -28.71 8.02
CA ASP A 770 -23.95 -30.02 7.56
C ASP A 770 -22.53 -29.97 6.95
N GLY A 771 -21.94 -28.78 6.82
CA GLY A 771 -20.61 -28.56 6.22
C GLY A 771 -20.62 -28.36 4.71
N THR A 772 -21.79 -28.26 4.08
CA THR A 772 -21.98 -28.02 2.64
C THR A 772 -22.46 -26.59 2.39
N ALA A 773 -21.91 -25.92 1.37
CA ALA A 773 -22.30 -24.55 1.05
C ALA A 773 -23.63 -24.49 0.28
N ASP A 774 -24.59 -23.77 0.83
CA ASP A 774 -25.92 -23.54 0.24
C ASP A 774 -25.96 -22.26 -0.61
N TYR A 775 -25.44 -21.18 -0.04
CA TYR A 775 -25.46 -19.85 -0.64
C TYR A 775 -24.09 -19.18 -0.55
N VAL A 776 -23.85 -18.23 -1.45
CA VAL A 776 -22.71 -17.33 -1.38
C VAL A 776 -23.20 -15.90 -1.39
N TYR A 777 -22.66 -15.05 -0.53
CA TYR A 777 -22.89 -13.61 -0.53
C TYR A 777 -21.61 -12.87 -0.91
N ALA A 778 -21.74 -11.84 -1.75
CA ALA A 778 -20.61 -11.03 -2.16
C ALA A 778 -21.02 -9.58 -2.46
N GLY A 779 -20.09 -8.66 -2.22
CA GLY A 779 -20.22 -7.25 -2.57
C GLY A 779 -19.43 -6.92 -3.83
N ASP A 780 -19.88 -5.92 -4.58
CA ASP A 780 -19.18 -5.44 -5.77
C ASP A 780 -18.70 -3.97 -5.66
N LEU A 781 -17.89 -3.55 -6.64
CA LEU A 781 -17.36 -2.19 -6.71
C LEU A 781 -18.43 -1.11 -6.93
N PHE A 782 -19.63 -1.49 -7.34
CA PHE A 782 -20.76 -0.58 -7.49
C PHE A 782 -21.63 -0.48 -6.23
N GLY A 783 -21.27 -1.21 -5.18
CA GLY A 783 -21.99 -1.20 -3.90
C GLY A 783 -23.22 -2.09 -3.89
N ASN A 784 -23.32 -3.06 -4.81
CA ASN A 784 -24.35 -4.08 -4.78
C ASN A 784 -23.95 -5.25 -3.89
N VAL A 785 -24.94 -5.84 -3.23
CA VAL A 785 -24.84 -7.09 -2.46
C VAL A 785 -25.59 -8.17 -3.21
N TRP A 786 -24.88 -9.20 -3.64
CA TRP A 786 -25.39 -10.32 -4.41
C TRP A 786 -25.48 -11.58 -3.56
N ARG A 787 -26.46 -12.45 -3.88
CA ARG A 787 -26.52 -13.83 -3.40
C ARG A 787 -26.45 -14.77 -4.59
N PHE A 788 -25.66 -15.83 -4.47
CA PHE A 788 -25.55 -16.91 -5.45
C PHE A 788 -26.11 -18.19 -4.83
N ASP A 789 -26.97 -18.86 -5.57
CA ASP A 789 -27.66 -20.09 -5.18
C ASP A 789 -26.86 -21.31 -5.64
N LEU A 790 -26.33 -22.05 -4.66
CA LEU A 790 -25.56 -23.27 -4.86
C LEU A 790 -26.29 -24.52 -4.35
N THR A 791 -27.57 -24.43 -3.98
CA THR A 791 -28.31 -25.52 -3.32
C THR A 791 -28.58 -26.70 -4.25
N SER A 792 -28.33 -26.57 -5.56
CA SER A 792 -28.47 -27.69 -6.51
C SER A 792 -27.26 -28.62 -6.46
N ASN A 793 -27.49 -29.93 -6.40
CA ASN A 793 -26.44 -30.94 -6.61
C ASN A 793 -25.95 -31.05 -8.07
N THR A 794 -26.51 -30.26 -8.99
CA THR A 794 -26.08 -30.18 -10.39
C THR A 794 -25.44 -28.82 -10.65
N PRO A 795 -24.10 -28.73 -10.81
CA PRO A 795 -23.41 -27.45 -10.92
C PRO A 795 -23.92 -26.52 -12.04
N GLY A 796 -24.44 -27.08 -13.13
CA GLY A 796 -25.02 -26.29 -14.23
C GLY A 796 -26.31 -25.52 -13.88
N ASN A 797 -26.93 -25.82 -12.73
CA ASN A 797 -28.14 -25.16 -12.24
C ASN A 797 -27.84 -24.09 -11.17
N TRP A 798 -26.59 -23.92 -10.78
CA TRP A 798 -26.20 -22.81 -9.90
C TRP A 798 -26.45 -21.48 -10.58
N SER A 799 -26.88 -20.47 -9.83
CA SER A 799 -27.32 -19.21 -10.42
C SER A 799 -27.18 -18.01 -9.49
N VAL A 800 -27.24 -16.81 -10.07
CA VAL A 800 -27.38 -15.58 -9.29
C VAL A 800 -28.84 -15.43 -8.86
N SER A 801 -29.06 -15.12 -7.59
CA SER A 801 -30.41 -14.95 -7.04
C SER A 801 -31.13 -13.79 -7.73
N GLN A 802 -32.43 -13.98 -7.93
CA GLN A 802 -33.25 -13.05 -8.70
C GLN A 802 -34.14 -12.14 -7.84
N TYR A 803 -34.36 -12.51 -6.57
CA TYR A 803 -35.27 -11.81 -5.64
C TYR A 803 -36.64 -11.50 -6.28
N GLY A 804 -37.16 -12.45 -7.06
CA GLY A 804 -38.41 -12.36 -7.80
C GLY A 804 -38.43 -11.37 -8.97
N SER A 805 -37.30 -10.78 -9.39
CA SER A 805 -37.25 -9.83 -10.52
C SER A 805 -37.29 -10.49 -11.90
N GLY A 806 -37.12 -11.82 -11.97
CA GLY A 806 -37.08 -12.59 -13.22
C GLY A 806 -35.71 -12.60 -13.91
N ALA A 807 -34.72 -11.88 -13.38
CA ALA A 807 -33.33 -11.89 -13.80
C ALA A 807 -32.41 -11.76 -12.58
N ALA A 808 -31.09 -11.88 -12.74
CA ALA A 808 -30.15 -11.64 -11.66
C ALA A 808 -30.38 -10.24 -11.05
N ALA A 809 -30.53 -10.16 -9.72
CA ALA A 809 -30.76 -8.90 -9.03
C ALA A 809 -30.03 -8.88 -7.68
N PRO A 810 -29.55 -7.70 -7.24
CA PRO A 810 -28.92 -7.60 -5.93
C PRO A 810 -29.96 -7.57 -4.81
N LEU A 811 -29.60 -8.15 -3.67
CA LEU A 811 -30.35 -8.06 -2.41
C LEU A 811 -30.47 -6.59 -1.99
N PHE A 812 -29.35 -5.88 -2.10
CA PHE A 812 -29.20 -4.50 -1.65
C PHE A 812 -28.25 -3.75 -2.57
N THR A 813 -28.52 -2.47 -2.76
CA THR A 813 -27.56 -1.54 -3.35
C THR A 813 -27.34 -0.43 -2.36
N SER A 814 -26.08 -0.22 -1.95
CA SER A 814 -25.70 0.92 -1.12
C SER A 814 -26.05 2.19 -1.88
N GLN A 815 -27.04 2.93 -1.38
CA GLN A 815 -27.61 4.01 -2.17
C GLN A 815 -26.77 5.28 -2.05
N TYR A 816 -26.28 5.58 -3.23
CA TYR A 816 -25.64 6.73 -3.84
C TYR A 816 -26.65 7.83 -4.22
N THR A 817 -26.17 9.07 -4.40
CA THR A 817 -26.93 10.13 -5.09
C THR A 817 -26.85 9.90 -6.60
N TYR A 818 -27.89 9.36 -7.23
CA TYR A 818 -27.92 9.18 -8.69
C TYR A 818 -28.06 10.50 -9.43
N CYS A 819 -26.96 10.91 -10.06
CA CYS A 819 -26.90 12.10 -10.88
C CYS A 819 -26.76 11.70 -12.35
N THR A 820 -27.64 12.23 -13.20
CA THR A 820 -27.36 12.32 -14.64
C THR A 820 -26.12 13.18 -14.88
N ASN A 821 -25.42 12.97 -16.00
CA ASN A 821 -24.27 13.82 -16.36
C ASN A 821 -24.63 15.32 -16.35
N THR A 822 -25.85 15.66 -16.76
CA THR A 822 -26.38 17.04 -16.73
C THR A 822 -26.45 17.61 -15.32
N GLN A 823 -26.91 16.83 -14.32
CA GLN A 823 -27.00 17.31 -12.93
C GLN A 823 -25.62 17.55 -12.31
N VAL A 824 -24.64 16.70 -12.64
CA VAL A 824 -23.25 16.89 -12.18
C VAL A 824 -22.63 18.12 -12.83
N ASN A 825 -22.75 18.26 -14.16
CA ASN A 825 -22.20 19.40 -14.90
C ASN A 825 -22.78 20.74 -14.44
N ASN A 826 -24.05 20.74 -14.02
CA ASN A 826 -24.73 21.92 -13.49
C ASN A 826 -24.47 22.15 -11.98
N GLY A 827 -23.65 21.32 -11.32
CA GLY A 827 -23.34 21.43 -9.90
C GLY A 827 -24.54 21.19 -8.97
N THR A 828 -25.64 20.63 -9.47
CA THR A 828 -26.88 20.41 -8.68
C THR A 828 -26.88 19.08 -7.94
N CYS A 829 -25.87 18.24 -8.17
CA CYS A 829 -25.78 16.88 -7.64
C CYS A 829 -24.32 16.41 -7.61
N THR A 830 -23.86 15.87 -6.48
CA THR A 830 -22.54 15.23 -6.35
C THR A 830 -22.70 13.73 -6.24
N ARG A 831 -21.99 13.01 -7.10
CA ARG A 831 -21.91 11.54 -7.13
C ARG A 831 -21.17 11.03 -5.90
N SER A 832 -21.68 10.01 -5.21
CA SER A 832 -21.05 9.44 -4.00
C SER A 832 -21.12 7.91 -3.96
N LEU A 833 -20.15 7.24 -4.59
CA LEU A 833 -20.08 5.78 -4.69
C LEU A 833 -19.67 5.15 -3.34
N GLN A 834 -20.28 4.02 -3.00
CA GLN A 834 -19.94 3.24 -1.81
C GLN A 834 -19.52 1.81 -2.23
N PRO A 835 -18.31 1.63 -2.79
CA PRO A 835 -17.83 0.32 -3.21
C PRO A 835 -17.70 -0.65 -2.03
N ILE A 836 -17.80 -1.96 -2.28
CA ILE A 836 -17.59 -3.00 -1.27
C ILE A 836 -16.38 -3.83 -1.65
N THR A 837 -15.24 -3.63 -0.96
CA THR A 837 -13.99 -4.36 -1.21
C THR A 837 -13.56 -5.25 -0.04
N SER A 838 -14.45 -5.52 0.91
CA SER A 838 -14.19 -6.36 2.08
C SER A 838 -15.18 -7.54 2.15
N LYS A 839 -14.83 -8.58 2.92
CA LYS A 839 -15.69 -9.72 3.20
C LYS A 839 -16.99 -9.29 3.92
N MET A 840 -18.06 -10.06 3.70
CA MET A 840 -19.32 -9.91 4.43
C MET A 840 -19.40 -10.90 5.60
N LEU A 841 -20.05 -10.50 6.69
CA LEU A 841 -20.43 -11.41 7.76
C LEU A 841 -21.90 -11.78 7.60
N VAL A 842 -22.19 -13.08 7.52
CA VAL A 842 -23.56 -13.58 7.42
C VAL A 842 -23.90 -14.36 8.69
N SER A 843 -25.05 -14.08 9.30
CA SER A 843 -25.47 -14.74 10.55
C SER A 843 -26.99 -14.81 10.68
N ALA A 844 -27.48 -15.91 11.26
CA ALA A 844 -28.87 -16.00 11.69
C ALA A 844 -29.06 -15.23 13.01
N ILE A 845 -29.97 -14.27 13.03
CA ILE A 845 -30.26 -13.44 14.21
C ILE A 845 -31.68 -13.71 14.75
N PRO A 846 -31.85 -13.88 16.07
CA PRO A 846 -33.17 -13.97 16.69
C PRO A 846 -33.79 -12.57 16.76
N THR A 847 -35.03 -12.44 16.29
CA THR A 847 -35.73 -11.14 16.30
C THR A 847 -36.99 -11.09 17.15
N GLY A 848 -37.33 -12.15 17.89
CA GLY A 848 -38.53 -12.20 18.74
C GLY A 848 -39.74 -12.88 18.09
N ASN A 849 -39.64 -13.28 16.82
CA ASN A 849 -40.52 -14.26 16.18
C ASN A 849 -40.00 -15.69 16.42
N ALA A 850 -40.81 -16.72 16.16
CA ALA A 850 -40.40 -18.12 16.27
C ALA A 850 -39.26 -18.52 15.31
N SER A 851 -39.08 -17.81 14.20
CA SER A 851 -38.07 -18.13 13.18
C SER A 851 -36.99 -17.02 13.06
N PRO A 852 -35.70 -17.37 12.96
CA PRO A 852 -34.60 -16.41 12.83
C PRO A 852 -34.59 -15.69 11.46
N ARG A 853 -33.73 -14.68 11.33
CA ARG A 853 -33.49 -13.92 10.08
C ARG A 853 -32.03 -14.02 9.68
N VAL A 854 -31.73 -14.20 8.40
CA VAL A 854 -30.35 -14.18 7.89
C VAL A 854 -29.91 -12.74 7.63
N LEU A 855 -28.97 -12.24 8.43
CA LEU A 855 -28.42 -10.90 8.31
C LEU A 855 -27.06 -10.92 7.60
N VAL A 856 -26.87 -10.03 6.63
CA VAL A 856 -25.63 -9.79 5.88
C VAL A 856 -25.06 -8.44 6.32
N ALA A 857 -23.94 -8.44 7.05
CA ALA A 857 -23.29 -7.25 7.56
C ALA A 857 -21.94 -6.98 6.88
N PHE A 858 -21.67 -5.72 6.54
CA PHE A 858 -20.51 -5.32 5.73
C PHE A 858 -20.19 -3.83 5.89
N GLY A 859 -19.00 -3.42 5.45
CA GLY A 859 -18.60 -2.01 5.36
C GLY A 859 -18.26 -1.60 3.92
N THR A 860 -18.38 -0.31 3.63
CA THR A 860 -18.06 0.26 2.31
C THR A 860 -16.74 1.02 2.33
N GLY A 861 -16.04 1.00 1.21
CA GLY A 861 -14.71 1.54 1.04
C GLY A 861 -13.98 0.87 -0.11
N GLN A 862 -12.93 1.53 -0.58
CA GLN A 862 -12.05 0.99 -1.60
C GLN A 862 -10.68 1.64 -1.49
N LYS A 863 -9.64 0.82 -1.70
CA LYS A 863 -8.29 1.27 -1.99
C LYS A 863 -7.85 0.59 -3.27
N ILE A 864 -7.73 1.35 -4.36
CA ILE A 864 -7.04 0.88 -5.56
C ILE A 864 -5.57 1.24 -5.38
N PRO A 865 -4.64 0.27 -5.44
CA PRO A 865 -3.24 0.52 -5.26
C PRO A 865 -2.68 1.54 -6.27
N PHE A 866 -1.69 2.33 -5.83
CA PHE A 866 -0.99 3.31 -6.64
C PHE A 866 -0.34 2.69 -7.88
N THR A 867 0.09 3.54 -8.81
CA THR A 867 1.00 3.19 -9.89
C THR A 867 2.23 4.10 -9.85
N THR A 868 3.15 3.92 -10.78
CA THR A 868 4.28 4.86 -10.96
C THR A 868 3.83 6.24 -11.46
N SER A 869 2.58 6.38 -11.93
CA SER A 869 2.02 7.62 -12.48
C SER A 869 0.75 8.11 -11.79
N SER A 870 0.33 7.47 -10.69
CA SER A 870 -0.87 7.86 -9.94
C SER A 870 -0.80 7.38 -8.50
N ALA A 871 -1.28 8.19 -7.56
CA ALA A 871 -1.40 7.81 -6.14
C ALA A 871 -2.44 6.69 -5.92
N ASP A 872 -2.51 6.14 -4.70
CA ASP A 872 -3.63 5.28 -4.29
C ASP A 872 -4.96 6.03 -4.49
N ILE A 873 -5.95 5.33 -5.02
CA ILE A 873 -7.30 5.88 -5.21
C ILE A 873 -8.20 5.32 -4.11
N TYR A 874 -8.82 6.25 -3.38
CA TYR A 874 -9.75 5.94 -2.30
C TYR A 874 -11.18 6.30 -2.70
N ALA A 875 -12.17 5.64 -2.08
CA ALA A 875 -13.57 5.99 -2.29
C ALA A 875 -13.85 7.43 -1.80
N GLY A 876 -14.51 8.24 -2.64
CA GLY A 876 -14.97 9.57 -2.27
C GLY A 876 -16.29 9.54 -1.48
N GLY A 877 -16.62 10.66 -0.82
CA GLY A 877 -17.87 10.79 -0.06
C GLY A 877 -17.88 10.00 1.27
N THR A 878 -19.02 10.05 1.97
CA THR A 878 -19.18 9.35 3.26
C THR A 878 -19.39 7.85 3.04
N GLN A 879 -18.55 7.02 3.67
CA GLN A 879 -18.71 5.57 3.68
C GLN A 879 -19.54 5.08 4.88
N SER A 880 -19.93 3.82 4.90
CA SER A 880 -20.90 3.31 5.89
C SER A 880 -20.69 1.84 6.24
N LEU A 881 -21.20 1.47 7.42
CA LEU A 881 -21.41 0.10 7.85
C LEU A 881 -22.88 -0.25 7.71
N TYR A 882 -23.17 -1.48 7.32
CA TYR A 882 -24.52 -1.99 7.05
C TYR A 882 -24.74 -3.35 7.68
N GLY A 883 -25.98 -3.62 8.05
CA GLY A 883 -26.52 -4.96 8.27
C GLY A 883 -27.85 -5.06 7.57
N VAL A 884 -27.97 -5.99 6.62
CA VAL A 884 -29.12 -6.13 5.71
C VAL A 884 -29.71 -7.52 5.86
N TRP A 885 -31.00 -7.61 6.13
CA TRP A 885 -31.70 -8.87 6.21
C TRP A 885 -32.01 -9.40 4.80
N ASP A 886 -31.58 -10.63 4.51
CA ASP A 886 -32.05 -11.36 3.34
C ASP A 886 -33.52 -11.76 3.55
N TRP A 887 -34.40 -11.00 2.91
CA TRP A 887 -35.83 -11.08 3.10
C TRP A 887 -36.51 -12.22 2.31
N ASP A 888 -35.81 -12.84 1.37
CA ASP A 888 -36.34 -13.86 0.46
C ASP A 888 -35.58 -15.19 0.56
N LEU A 889 -35.93 -15.97 1.58
CA LEU A 889 -35.49 -17.36 1.72
C LEU A 889 -36.58 -18.35 1.27
N SER A 890 -37.47 -17.94 0.35
CA SER A 890 -38.57 -18.80 -0.11
C SER A 890 -38.07 -20.07 -0.82
N GLY A 891 -37.01 -19.95 -1.64
CA GLY A 891 -36.34 -21.08 -2.28
C GLY A 891 -35.83 -22.09 -1.26
N TRP A 892 -35.02 -21.62 -0.31
CA TRP A 892 -34.56 -22.42 0.84
C TRP A 892 -35.71 -23.07 1.62
N ASN A 893 -36.69 -22.27 2.03
CA ASN A 893 -37.85 -22.71 2.83
C ASN A 893 -38.69 -23.79 2.11
N THR A 894 -38.62 -23.87 0.78
CA THR A 894 -39.27 -24.92 -0.02
C THR A 894 -38.48 -26.23 -0.03
N LEU A 895 -37.15 -26.15 0.03
CA LEU A 895 -36.25 -27.32 0.07
C LEU A 895 -36.27 -28.00 1.45
N VAL A 896 -36.37 -27.21 2.52
CA VAL A 896 -36.24 -27.64 3.93
C VAL A 896 -37.48 -28.30 4.55
N GLY A 897 -38.07 -29.29 3.89
CA GLY A 897 -38.95 -30.24 4.58
C GLY A 897 -38.31 -30.95 5.80
N GLN A 898 -37.07 -30.62 6.22
CA GLN A 898 -36.26 -31.41 7.17
C GLN A 898 -35.29 -30.68 8.15
N SER A 899 -35.07 -29.35 8.25
CA SER A 899 -34.09 -28.84 9.28
C SER A 899 -34.12 -27.38 9.75
N ALA A 900 -34.36 -26.34 8.93
CA ALA A 900 -34.33 -24.94 9.41
C ALA A 900 -35.20 -23.98 8.58
N TYR A 901 -36.17 -23.32 9.22
CA TYR A 901 -37.06 -22.34 8.59
C TYR A 901 -36.65 -20.90 8.93
N TYR A 902 -36.56 -20.01 7.94
CA TYR A 902 -36.23 -18.60 8.13
C TYR A 902 -37.40 -17.67 7.83
N SER A 903 -37.47 -16.58 8.60
CA SER A 903 -38.45 -15.52 8.37
C SER A 903 -38.27 -14.89 6.99
N GLN A 904 -39.39 -14.61 6.32
CA GLN A 904 -39.46 -13.95 5.01
C GLN A 904 -40.53 -12.84 5.01
N ALA A 905 -40.25 -11.70 4.38
CA ALA A 905 -41.26 -10.66 4.13
C ALA A 905 -40.80 -9.72 3.02
N ALA A 906 -41.50 -9.71 1.89
CA ALA A 906 -41.13 -8.85 0.76
C ALA A 906 -41.25 -7.35 1.09
N PRO A 907 -40.29 -6.50 0.66
CA PRO A 907 -40.34 -5.06 0.85
C PRO A 907 -41.52 -4.43 0.09
N SER A 908 -42.17 -3.45 0.73
CA SER A 908 -43.20 -2.64 0.09
C SER A 908 -42.55 -1.62 -0.86
N GLY A 909 -42.62 -1.89 -2.16
CA GLY A 909 -42.02 -1.06 -3.22
C GLY A 909 -40.56 -1.45 -3.51
N GLY A 910 -40.28 -1.88 -4.76
CA GLY A 910 -38.95 -2.29 -5.22
C GLY A 910 -38.40 -3.55 -4.52
N LYS A 911 -37.94 -4.56 -5.28
CA LYS A 911 -37.44 -5.82 -4.69
C LYS A 911 -35.99 -5.71 -4.16
N THR A 912 -35.21 -4.77 -4.67
CA THR A 912 -33.85 -4.47 -4.19
C THR A 912 -33.91 -3.48 -3.03
N LEU A 913 -33.33 -3.85 -1.89
CA LEU A 913 -33.26 -3.00 -0.70
C LEU A 913 -32.29 -1.83 -0.90
N ARG A 914 -32.56 -0.74 -0.18
CA ARG A 914 -31.79 0.51 -0.17
C ARG A 914 -31.60 0.99 1.28
N PRO A 915 -30.65 1.92 1.56
CA PRO A 915 -30.48 2.55 2.86
C PRO A 915 -31.77 3.11 3.47
N SER A 916 -32.73 3.58 2.66
CA SER A 916 -34.04 4.03 3.12
C SER A 916 -34.89 2.94 3.78
N ASN A 917 -34.56 1.66 3.56
CA ASN A 917 -35.21 0.51 4.20
C ASN A 917 -34.56 0.13 5.55
N LEU A 918 -33.50 0.83 5.97
CA LEU A 918 -32.70 0.47 7.13
C LEU A 918 -32.87 1.47 8.28
N THR A 919 -32.71 0.99 9.51
CA THR A 919 -32.68 1.85 10.70
C THR A 919 -31.33 2.54 10.82
N ALA A 920 -31.33 3.87 10.90
CA ALA A 920 -30.11 4.64 11.08
C ALA A 920 -29.56 4.52 12.51
N GLN A 921 -28.25 4.28 12.60
CA GLN A 921 -27.43 4.39 13.80
C GLN A 921 -26.43 5.55 13.61
N THR A 922 -25.92 6.08 14.71
CA THR A 922 -25.01 7.23 14.72
C THR A 922 -23.90 7.06 15.76
N VAL A 923 -22.76 7.68 15.49
CA VAL A 923 -21.75 7.96 16.53
C VAL A 923 -22.26 9.12 17.36
N THR A 924 -22.54 8.87 18.64
CA THR A 924 -23.19 9.84 19.54
C THR A 924 -22.20 10.81 20.17
N ALA A 925 -20.96 10.37 20.39
CA ALA A 925 -19.87 11.20 20.89
C ALA A 925 -18.49 10.59 20.55
N SER A 926 -17.47 11.45 20.58
CA SER A 926 -16.06 11.06 20.52
C SER A 926 -15.32 11.62 21.73
N TYR A 927 -14.38 10.85 22.27
CA TYR A 927 -13.62 11.20 23.48
C TYR A 927 -12.12 11.06 23.23
N ASN A 928 -11.31 11.91 23.86
CA ASN A 928 -9.86 11.75 23.86
C ASN A 928 -9.44 10.68 24.88
N SER A 929 -8.35 9.98 24.62
CA SER A 929 -7.70 9.09 25.59
C SER A 929 -6.42 9.72 26.13
N THR A 930 -6.04 9.31 27.34
CA THR A 930 -4.74 9.64 27.96
C THR A 930 -3.71 8.53 27.80
N LEU A 931 -4.09 7.39 27.20
CA LEU A 931 -3.19 6.29 26.90
C LEU A 931 -2.35 6.59 25.66
N SER A 932 -1.13 6.05 25.60
CA SER A 932 -0.30 6.15 24.40
C SER A 932 -0.73 5.18 23.29
N SER A 933 -1.38 4.07 23.65
CA SER A 933 -1.81 3.02 22.71
C SER A 933 -3.20 3.26 22.11
N VAL A 934 -4.03 4.09 22.73
CA VAL A 934 -5.38 4.44 22.26
C VAL A 934 -5.44 5.96 22.16
N GLN A 935 -5.83 6.50 21.01
CA GLN A 935 -5.86 7.95 20.76
C GLN A 935 -7.22 8.56 21.10
N GLY A 936 -8.27 7.73 21.17
CA GLY A 936 -9.61 8.19 21.47
C GLY A 936 -10.65 7.08 21.39
N TYR A 937 -11.90 7.46 21.68
CA TYR A 937 -13.04 6.55 21.81
C TYR A 937 -14.26 7.07 21.06
N ARG A 938 -15.16 6.16 20.67
CA ARG A 938 -16.47 6.47 20.10
C ARG A 938 -17.59 5.73 20.83
N SER A 939 -18.68 6.44 21.11
CA SER A 939 -19.95 5.85 21.55
C SER A 939 -20.96 5.82 20.41
N LEU A 940 -21.86 4.84 20.43
CA LEU A 940 -22.88 4.63 19.39
C LEU A 940 -24.29 4.85 19.95
N SER A 941 -25.26 5.10 19.06
CA SER A 941 -26.68 5.08 19.40
C SER A 941 -27.18 3.66 19.66
N SER A 942 -28.28 3.54 20.41
CA SER A 942 -28.96 2.26 20.69
C SER A 942 -30.34 2.21 20.03
N ASN A 943 -30.49 2.78 18.82
CA ASN A 943 -31.79 2.83 18.16
C ASN A 943 -32.30 1.40 17.90
N THR A 944 -33.57 1.14 18.22
CA THR A 944 -34.18 -0.18 18.00
C THR A 944 -34.44 -0.41 16.51
N VAL A 945 -34.04 -1.58 16.00
CA VAL A 945 -34.41 -2.01 14.64
C VAL A 945 -35.80 -2.62 14.68
N CYS A 946 -36.78 -1.88 14.17
CA CYS A 946 -38.16 -2.32 14.08
C CYS A 946 -38.40 -3.17 12.81
N TRP A 947 -37.97 -4.43 12.90
CA TRP A 947 -37.96 -5.40 11.80
C TRP A 947 -39.33 -5.57 11.15
N GLN A 948 -39.39 -5.56 9.81
CA GLN A 948 -40.63 -5.84 9.09
C GLN A 948 -41.23 -7.20 9.47
N GLY A 949 -42.54 -7.21 9.77
CA GLY A 949 -43.28 -8.41 10.17
C GLY A 949 -42.99 -8.88 11.61
N ASN A 950 -42.39 -8.02 12.43
CA ASN A 950 -42.26 -8.21 13.87
C ASN A 950 -43.41 -7.49 14.61
N SER A 951 -43.72 -7.87 15.85
CA SER A 951 -44.69 -7.17 16.71
C SER A 951 -44.03 -6.31 17.80
N ALA A 952 -42.70 -6.33 17.91
CA ALA A 952 -41.96 -5.66 18.97
C ALA A 952 -42.01 -4.11 18.93
N CYS A 953 -42.31 -3.50 17.77
CA CYS A 953 -42.53 -2.05 17.66
C CYS A 953 -43.94 -1.73 17.13
N GLY A 954 -44.36 -0.46 17.26
CA GLY A 954 -45.61 0.04 16.68
C GLY A 954 -45.59 0.14 15.14
N THR A 955 -44.45 0.50 14.56
CA THR A 955 -44.22 0.53 13.10
C THR A 955 -43.05 -0.39 12.76
N ASN A 956 -43.28 -1.41 11.95
CA ASN A 956 -42.33 -2.48 11.65
C ASN A 956 -42.04 -2.52 10.16
N ASN A 957 -41.11 -1.67 9.70
CA ASN A 957 -40.79 -1.49 8.28
C ASN A 957 -39.29 -1.55 7.96
N SER A 958 -38.45 -1.91 8.93
CA SER A 958 -37.00 -1.96 8.75
C SER A 958 -36.53 -3.34 8.31
N TYR A 959 -35.53 -3.33 7.43
CA TYR A 959 -34.84 -4.51 6.91
C TYR A 959 -33.40 -4.60 7.41
N GLY A 960 -33.04 -3.83 8.44
CA GLY A 960 -31.71 -3.89 9.03
C GLY A 960 -31.26 -2.55 9.57
N TRP A 961 -29.96 -2.28 9.47
CA TRP A 961 -29.34 -1.11 10.07
C TRP A 961 -28.24 -0.51 9.20
N LYS A 962 -27.98 0.78 9.41
CA LYS A 962 -26.89 1.54 8.76
C LYS A 962 -26.21 2.45 9.77
N LEU A 963 -24.87 2.51 9.75
CA LEU A 963 -24.06 3.50 10.45
C LEU A 963 -23.19 4.25 9.44
N ASN A 964 -23.34 5.57 9.30
CA ASN A 964 -22.38 6.39 8.54
C ASN A 964 -21.08 6.52 9.34
N LEU A 965 -19.92 6.38 8.69
CA LEU A 965 -18.63 6.66 9.29
C LEU A 965 -18.46 8.19 9.44
N PRO A 966 -18.10 8.69 10.64
CA PRO A 966 -18.20 10.12 10.92
C PRO A 966 -17.00 10.93 10.42
N SER A 967 -15.82 10.32 10.24
CA SER A 967 -14.61 11.03 9.82
C SER A 967 -14.53 11.16 8.30
N SER A 968 -14.00 12.28 7.82
CA SER A 968 -13.80 12.52 6.39
C SER A 968 -12.84 11.49 5.79
N GLY A 969 -13.24 10.83 4.70
CA GLY A 969 -12.45 9.80 4.03
C GLY A 969 -12.37 8.45 4.77
N GLU A 970 -12.98 8.33 5.95
CA GLU A 970 -13.02 7.08 6.71
C GLU A 970 -13.80 6.00 5.96
N GLN A 971 -13.21 4.81 5.83
CA GLN A 971 -13.75 3.74 4.99
C GLN A 971 -13.30 2.35 5.42
N VAL A 972 -13.99 1.31 4.96
CA VAL A 972 -13.66 -0.09 5.27
C VAL A 972 -12.95 -0.73 4.08
N VAL A 973 -11.67 -1.02 4.27
CA VAL A 973 -10.81 -1.75 3.31
C VAL A 973 -10.22 -3.03 3.91
N TYR A 974 -10.51 -3.30 5.18
CA TYR A 974 -10.11 -4.52 5.90
C TYR A 974 -11.33 -5.41 6.16
N ASN A 975 -11.12 -6.72 6.24
CA ASN A 975 -12.24 -7.65 6.43
C ASN A 975 -12.80 -7.54 7.85
N PRO A 976 -14.14 -7.43 8.00
CA PRO A 976 -14.78 -7.54 9.30
C PRO A 976 -14.70 -8.99 9.84
N VAL A 977 -14.76 -9.12 11.16
CA VAL A 977 -14.78 -10.40 11.89
C VAL A 977 -15.93 -10.41 12.89
N ASN A 978 -16.47 -11.60 13.16
CA ASN A 978 -17.44 -11.79 14.23
C ASN A 978 -16.68 -12.06 15.53
N GLU A 979 -16.65 -11.08 16.43
CA GLU A 979 -15.95 -11.18 17.70
C GLU A 979 -16.94 -11.08 18.84
N LEU A 980 -17.08 -12.16 19.60
CA LEU A 980 -17.97 -12.23 20.79
C LEU A 980 -19.42 -11.75 20.48
N GLY A 981 -19.92 -12.05 19.28
CA GLY A 981 -21.28 -11.69 18.83
C GLY A 981 -21.42 -10.27 18.26
N THR A 982 -20.31 -9.56 18.05
CA THR A 982 -20.28 -8.22 17.46
C THR A 982 -19.80 -8.23 16.01
N PHE A 983 -20.30 -7.30 15.21
CA PHE A 983 -19.66 -6.94 13.95
C PHE A 983 -18.44 -6.08 14.29
N THR A 984 -17.24 -6.67 14.23
CA THR A 984 -15.99 -5.96 14.53
C THR A 984 -15.20 -5.70 13.25
N VAL A 985 -14.80 -4.45 13.04
CA VAL A 985 -14.04 -4.04 11.84
C VAL A 985 -13.06 -2.92 12.17
N ASN A 986 -11.90 -2.94 11.51
CA ASN A 986 -11.00 -1.80 11.48
C ASN A 986 -11.34 -0.90 10.29
N THR A 987 -11.67 0.37 10.54
CA THR A 987 -11.87 1.39 9.50
C THR A 987 -10.54 2.11 9.24
N SER A 988 -10.26 2.51 8.01
CA SER A 988 -9.08 3.28 7.65
C SER A 988 -9.48 4.70 7.26
N ILE A 989 -8.76 5.68 7.80
CA ILE A 989 -8.74 7.06 7.28
C ILE A 989 -7.43 7.18 6.49
N PRO A 990 -7.52 7.31 5.16
CA PRO A 990 -6.35 7.36 4.32
C PRO A 990 -5.38 8.47 4.75
N PRO A 991 -4.06 8.23 4.60
CA PRO A 991 -3.09 9.30 4.79
C PRO A 991 -3.20 10.35 3.68
N ASN A 992 -2.52 11.48 3.84
CA ASN A 992 -2.29 12.38 2.71
C ASN A 992 -1.19 11.80 1.79
N ASN A 993 -1.56 10.85 0.93
CA ASN A 993 -0.68 10.19 -0.05
C ASN A 993 -0.20 11.10 -1.21
N ASN A 994 -0.29 12.41 -1.04
CA ASN A 994 0.07 13.38 -2.05
C ASN A 994 1.56 13.74 -1.92
N ALA A 995 2.40 13.21 -2.80
CA ALA A 995 3.84 13.53 -2.83
C ALA A 995 4.11 15.03 -3.02
N SER A 996 3.15 15.78 -3.59
CA SER A 996 3.19 17.24 -3.75
C SER A 996 2.67 18.05 -2.54
N SER A 997 2.30 17.41 -1.44
CA SER A 997 1.87 18.08 -0.21
C SER A 997 3.05 18.35 0.73
N CYS A 998 3.11 19.56 1.29
CA CYS A 998 4.13 19.93 2.29
C CYS A 998 3.76 19.47 3.71
N THR A 999 2.57 18.88 3.87
CA THR A 999 2.14 18.26 5.13
C THR A 999 2.25 16.75 4.99
N VAL A 1000 2.64 16.07 6.06
CA VAL A 1000 2.58 14.61 6.18
C VAL A 1000 1.57 14.25 7.25
N ALA A 1001 0.61 13.41 6.89
CA ALA A 1001 -0.39 12.84 7.78
C ALA A 1001 -0.39 11.33 7.57
N SER A 1002 -0.05 10.60 8.64
CA SER A 1002 -0.11 9.14 8.68
C SER A 1002 -1.55 8.64 8.62
N ALA A 1003 -1.72 7.42 8.13
CA ALA A 1003 -3.01 6.76 8.17
C ALA A 1003 -3.46 6.59 9.63
N THR A 1004 -4.72 6.90 9.90
CA THR A 1004 -5.35 6.64 11.21
C THR A 1004 -6.46 5.63 11.04
N SER A 1005 -6.80 4.91 12.11
CA SER A 1005 -7.87 3.91 12.05
C SER A 1005 -8.64 3.81 13.35
N PHE A 1006 -9.90 3.38 13.23
CA PHE A 1006 -10.74 2.99 14.35
C PHE A 1006 -11.06 1.51 14.29
N SER A 1007 -10.99 0.82 15.43
CA SER A 1007 -11.64 -0.47 15.60
C SER A 1007 -13.05 -0.23 16.11
N MET A 1008 -14.05 -0.71 15.35
CA MET A 1008 -15.47 -0.52 15.62
C MET A 1008 -16.13 -1.87 15.85
N SER A 1009 -16.78 -2.07 17.00
CA SER A 1009 -17.44 -3.31 17.41
C SER A 1009 -18.91 -3.06 17.73
N LEU A 1010 -19.78 -3.31 16.75
CA LEU A 1010 -21.21 -2.99 16.82
C LEU A 1010 -22.02 -4.23 17.21
N ASN A 1011 -23.18 -4.03 17.84
CA ASN A 1011 -24.12 -5.12 18.03
C ASN A 1011 -24.58 -5.63 16.65
N MET A 1012 -24.31 -6.91 16.34
CA MET A 1012 -24.60 -7.49 15.01
C MET A 1012 -26.08 -7.33 14.61
N LYS A 1013 -27.00 -7.45 15.58
CA LYS A 1013 -28.45 -7.37 15.34
C LYS A 1013 -28.92 -5.93 15.08
N THR A 1014 -28.36 -4.93 15.74
CA THR A 1014 -28.90 -3.55 15.69
C THR A 1014 -28.01 -2.56 14.98
N GLY A 1015 -26.72 -2.86 14.78
CA GLY A 1015 -25.71 -1.92 14.30
C GLY A 1015 -25.41 -0.79 15.26
N GLY A 1016 -25.95 -0.84 16.48
CA GLY A 1016 -25.80 0.20 17.50
C GLY A 1016 -24.84 -0.23 18.61
N ALA A 1017 -24.90 0.49 19.72
CA ALA A 1017 -24.16 0.16 20.93
C ALA A 1017 -24.57 -1.21 21.51
N THR A 1018 -23.59 -1.88 22.13
CA THR A 1018 -23.82 -3.08 22.95
C THR A 1018 -24.47 -2.72 24.29
N ALA A 1019 -24.85 -3.72 25.10
CA ALA A 1019 -25.50 -3.47 26.39
C ALA A 1019 -24.56 -2.80 27.41
N SER A 1020 -23.27 -3.11 27.34
CA SER A 1020 -22.18 -2.48 28.09
C SER A 1020 -21.02 -2.18 27.14
N SER A 1021 -20.04 -1.38 27.57
CA SER A 1021 -18.90 -1.04 26.72
C SER A 1021 -18.16 -2.30 26.27
N PHE A 1022 -17.83 -2.36 24.98
CA PHE A 1022 -17.05 -3.44 24.40
C PHE A 1022 -15.55 -3.24 24.66
N TYR A 1023 -15.07 -2.00 24.57
CA TYR A 1023 -13.68 -1.64 24.88
C TYR A 1023 -13.57 -1.03 26.28
N ALA A 1024 -12.46 -1.32 26.96
CA ALA A 1024 -12.12 -0.69 28.23
C ALA A 1024 -11.73 0.79 28.05
N ASN A 1025 -12.02 1.62 29.06
CA ASN A 1025 -11.53 3.01 29.13
C ASN A 1025 -10.08 3.07 29.64
N ASP A 1026 -9.56 4.29 29.81
CA ASP A 1026 -8.21 4.56 30.32
C ASP A 1026 -7.91 3.89 31.69
N GLN A 1027 -8.94 3.62 32.50
CA GLN A 1027 -8.81 2.94 33.80
C GLN A 1027 -8.87 1.41 33.69
N GLY A 1028 -8.96 0.85 32.49
CA GLY A 1028 -9.04 -0.59 32.25
C GLY A 1028 -10.39 -1.22 32.62
N ASN A 1029 -11.47 -0.44 32.69
CA ASN A 1029 -12.81 -0.94 33.03
C ASN A 1029 -13.86 -0.63 31.95
N PHE A 1030 -15.02 -1.30 32.03
CA PHE A 1030 -16.07 -1.26 31.00
C PHE A 1030 -17.28 -0.38 31.36
N SER A 1031 -17.17 0.50 32.37
CA SER A 1031 -18.28 1.38 32.79
C SER A 1031 -18.61 2.50 31.79
N GLY A 1032 -17.88 2.57 30.67
CA GLY A 1032 -18.03 3.62 29.67
C GLY A 1032 -17.32 4.92 30.05
N ILE A 1033 -17.55 5.96 29.26
CA ILE A 1033 -17.02 7.32 29.48
C ILE A 1033 -18.20 8.26 29.60
N SER A 1034 -18.32 8.95 30.74
CA SER A 1034 -19.45 9.85 31.04
C SER A 1034 -20.83 9.16 30.86
N GLY A 1035 -20.92 7.87 31.21
CA GLY A 1035 -22.14 7.06 31.06
C GLY A 1035 -22.42 6.55 29.64
N SER A 1036 -21.57 6.87 28.66
CA SER A 1036 -21.72 6.40 27.29
C SER A 1036 -21.03 5.06 27.06
N VAL A 1037 -21.72 4.16 26.35
CA VAL A 1037 -21.21 2.84 25.95
C VAL A 1037 -20.18 3.00 24.83
N ILE A 1038 -18.98 2.46 25.05
CA ILE A 1038 -17.87 2.54 24.10
C ILE A 1038 -17.83 1.31 23.19
N ASN A 1039 -17.97 1.56 21.89
CA ASN A 1039 -17.96 0.54 20.84
C ASN A 1039 -16.96 0.87 19.72
N GLY A 1040 -16.18 1.94 19.88
CA GLY A 1040 -15.08 2.25 18.96
C GLY A 1040 -13.87 2.81 19.69
N ILE A 1041 -12.67 2.47 19.21
CA ILE A 1041 -11.38 2.99 19.70
C ILE A 1041 -10.49 3.40 18.53
N ALA A 1042 -9.80 4.53 18.66
CA ALA A 1042 -8.75 4.94 17.72
C ALA A 1042 -7.43 4.30 18.14
N ILE A 1043 -7.01 3.24 17.46
CA ILE A 1043 -5.81 2.47 17.82
C ILE A 1043 -4.83 2.29 16.66
N ASN A 1044 -5.09 2.92 15.52
CA ASN A 1044 -4.19 2.83 14.36
C ASN A 1044 -3.87 1.36 14.00
N MET A 1045 -4.83 0.44 14.19
CA MET A 1045 -4.71 -0.96 13.82
C MET A 1045 -5.07 -1.16 12.34
N ALA A 1046 -4.28 -1.97 11.64
CA ALA A 1046 -4.44 -2.33 10.23
C ALA A 1046 -4.75 -3.83 10.07
N GLY A 1047 -5.44 -4.18 8.99
CA GLY A 1047 -5.91 -5.55 8.76
C GLY A 1047 -7.13 -5.92 9.61
N SER A 1048 -7.52 -7.18 9.57
CA SER A 1048 -8.62 -7.71 10.39
C SER A 1048 -8.19 -7.82 11.85
N PRO A 1049 -8.99 -7.38 12.83
CA PRO A 1049 -8.67 -7.58 14.23
C PRO A 1049 -8.78 -9.06 14.60
N ASN A 1050 -7.97 -9.48 15.58
CA ASN A 1050 -8.00 -10.82 16.16
C ASN A 1050 -8.12 -10.73 17.68
N VAL A 1051 -8.56 -11.81 18.34
CA VAL A 1051 -8.72 -11.82 19.80
C VAL A 1051 -7.81 -12.84 20.48
N VAL A 1052 -7.19 -12.41 21.58
CA VAL A 1052 -6.45 -13.28 22.50
C VAL A 1052 -7.07 -13.27 23.88
N SER A 1053 -7.05 -14.41 24.55
CA SER A 1053 -7.46 -14.53 25.94
C SER A 1053 -6.28 -14.89 26.84
N TYR A 1054 -6.26 -14.33 28.04
CA TYR A 1054 -5.30 -14.64 29.09
C TYR A 1054 -5.96 -14.44 30.46
N GLN A 1055 -5.91 -15.46 31.33
CA GLN A 1055 -6.55 -15.43 32.66
C GLN A 1055 -8.00 -14.89 32.64
N ASN A 1056 -8.81 -15.34 31.68
CA ASN A 1056 -10.20 -14.92 31.44
C ASN A 1056 -10.41 -13.46 30.98
N ASN A 1057 -9.35 -12.69 30.76
CA ASN A 1057 -9.41 -11.41 30.05
C ASN A 1057 -9.24 -11.63 28.55
N PHE A 1058 -9.81 -10.73 27.74
CA PHE A 1058 -9.73 -10.78 26.28
C PHE A 1058 -9.13 -9.48 25.76
N PHE A 1059 -8.33 -9.56 24.70
CA PHE A 1059 -7.64 -8.42 24.11
C PHE A 1059 -7.71 -8.49 22.58
N ALA A 1060 -7.92 -7.34 21.93
CA ALA A 1060 -7.85 -7.26 20.48
C ALA A 1060 -6.39 -7.01 20.05
N ILE A 1061 -5.86 -7.84 19.14
CA ILE A 1061 -4.50 -7.73 18.60
C ILE A 1061 -4.54 -7.47 17.09
N GLY A 1062 -3.46 -6.87 16.59
CA GLY A 1062 -3.23 -6.61 15.16
C GLY A 1062 -1.95 -5.80 14.97
N SER A 1063 -1.65 -5.41 13.73
CA SER A 1063 -0.52 -4.52 13.42
C SER A 1063 -0.89 -3.05 13.43
N SER A 1064 0.10 -2.21 13.68
CA SER A 1064 -0.04 -0.76 13.59
C SER A 1064 0.04 -0.27 12.14
N THR A 1065 -0.71 0.78 11.80
CA THR A 1065 -0.56 1.55 10.55
C THR A 1065 0.80 2.24 10.44
N ASN A 1066 1.57 2.30 11.52
CA ASN A 1066 2.90 2.94 11.55
C ASN A 1066 4.06 1.95 11.48
N GLY A 1067 3.85 0.64 11.65
CA GLY A 1067 4.97 -0.27 11.89
C GLY A 1067 4.78 -1.25 13.02
N GLY A 1068 4.99 -2.54 12.76
CA GLY A 1068 5.07 -3.59 13.77
C GLY A 1068 3.73 -3.91 14.46
N PRO A 1069 3.78 -4.67 15.56
CA PRO A 1069 2.59 -5.04 16.31
C PRO A 1069 2.05 -3.88 17.16
N ILE A 1070 0.75 -3.92 17.48
CA ILE A 1070 0.19 -3.11 18.57
C ILE A 1070 0.75 -3.62 19.90
N ALA A 1071 1.74 -2.91 20.45
CA ALA A 1071 2.51 -3.34 21.62
C ALA A 1071 1.67 -3.55 22.89
N THR A 1072 0.62 -2.73 23.07
CA THR A 1072 -0.31 -2.81 24.22
C THR A 1072 -1.75 -3.01 23.71
N PRO A 1073 -2.14 -4.28 23.47
CA PRO A 1073 -3.49 -4.63 23.04
C PRO A 1073 -4.60 -4.08 23.96
N PRO A 1074 -5.66 -3.48 23.42
CA PRO A 1074 -6.80 -3.00 24.19
C PRO A 1074 -7.62 -4.19 24.71
N GLN A 1075 -8.01 -4.11 25.98
CA GLN A 1075 -8.87 -5.11 26.60
C GLN A 1075 -10.31 -4.96 26.09
N ILE A 1076 -10.96 -6.10 25.82
CA ILE A 1076 -12.33 -6.19 25.33
C ILE A 1076 -13.22 -6.99 26.29
N ASN A 1077 -14.52 -6.70 26.26
CA ASN A 1077 -15.51 -7.25 27.17
C ASN A 1077 -16.33 -8.38 26.53
N PRO A 1078 -16.18 -9.64 26.96
CA PRO A 1078 -17.05 -10.73 26.52
C PRO A 1078 -18.47 -10.62 27.06
N ALA A 1079 -18.70 -9.90 28.17
CA ALA A 1079 -20.00 -9.70 28.78
C ALA A 1079 -20.83 -8.58 28.14
N ALA A 1080 -20.33 -7.95 27.06
CA ALA A 1080 -21.12 -7.00 26.27
C ALA A 1080 -22.34 -7.65 25.59
N PHE A 1081 -22.47 -8.98 25.68
CA PHE A 1081 -23.58 -9.76 25.17
C PHE A 1081 -24.23 -10.62 26.26
N ASP A 1082 -25.55 -10.80 26.17
CA ASP A 1082 -26.27 -11.80 26.94
C ASP A 1082 -26.02 -13.17 26.29
N LEU A 1083 -25.02 -13.89 26.80
CA LEU A 1083 -24.58 -15.22 26.31
C LEU A 1083 -25.71 -16.26 26.19
N HIS A 1084 -26.92 -15.97 26.70
CA HIS A 1084 -28.13 -16.79 26.56
C HIS A 1084 -28.78 -16.74 25.16
N THR A 1085 -28.24 -16.00 24.20
CA THR A 1085 -28.70 -16.05 22.80
C THR A 1085 -27.60 -16.43 21.82
N ARG A 1086 -26.53 -17.06 22.32
CA ARG A 1086 -25.66 -17.85 21.44
C ARG A 1086 -26.51 -18.96 20.87
N LEU A 1087 -26.73 -18.82 19.57
CA LEU A 1087 -27.38 -19.76 18.71
C LEU A 1087 -26.40 -19.93 17.56
N ASN A 1088 -25.23 -20.53 17.86
CA ASN A 1088 -24.54 -21.21 16.78
C ASN A 1088 -25.50 -22.29 16.22
N TRP A 1089 -25.31 -22.75 14.98
CA TRP A 1089 -26.23 -23.71 14.36
C TRP A 1089 -26.45 -25.00 15.18
N ILE A 1090 -25.57 -25.27 16.15
CA ILE A 1090 -25.64 -26.39 17.10
C ILE A 1090 -26.56 -26.05 18.30
N GLU A 1091 -26.59 -24.80 18.77
CA GLU A 1091 -27.43 -24.32 19.88
C GLU A 1091 -28.86 -23.99 19.44
N LEU A 1092 -29.13 -23.80 18.14
CA LEU A 1092 -30.48 -23.63 17.54
C LEU A 1092 -31.31 -24.92 17.47
N ARG A 1093 -30.71 -26.07 17.79
CA ARG A 1093 -31.33 -27.40 17.69
C ARG A 1093 -31.89 -27.87 19.03
#